data_AF-A0A164P8M3-F1
#
_entry.id   AF-A0A164P8M3-F1
#
_cell.length_a   1.000
_cell.length_b   1.000
_cell.length_c   1.000
_cell.angle_alpha   90.00
_cell.angle_beta   90.00
_cell.angle_gamma   90.00
#
_symmetry.space_group_name_H-M   'P 1'
#
loop_
_entity.id
_entity.type
_entity.pdbx_description
1 polymer ?
#
loop_
_entity_poly.entity_id
_entity_poly.type
_entity_poly.pdbx_seq_one_letter_code
_entity_poly.pdbx_strand_id
1 'polypeptide(L)'
;MIPLMLIIALRIHITKETLKYLGSDYRVEPGHGGERNGYLRDHNIETFLIIPSDKYRDHHAKKTSSYNSMNGTTATSKEMRVMGHSEHTKQNIHNKLGFGDNQEMKDPEVEVNDYLARAIDARSIDRLRAEHCRRWLLTFRKPENEAKYAKERDKMMEAYFICSSFILLSILIVQCIVIPQSNVMFFTSAICGGILLLIVLVAYLCALTSILQMQCLPQELMVFSRRIAASRRLTQLLSAWVVLILYAVACAPLLPLTEEQMPTCLLQLVVLNGSSTFFREIPKDLSLLANNMTMIRGENGTSVEVCTSPFPQYVTLCVLLAMISSSVFQPMTSLLRLALLTIMSSVYLYFVFGSHAVLFKSQDVILMLNREPQDSSISLGILTALILAAFVSAFVIHGQQIEATSRLDFLWKLQATEEKEEMEHLQAYNRKLLANILPVHVAEHFMSMDKHTDELYHEQCESVCIMFASIPNFPEFYVELESNNEGVECLRLLNEIIADFDEILSEDQFKYIEKIKSTGSTYMAASGLTKATCDMKNFNHVTAMADYALRLREQLDYVNEHSFNNFKIRIGINIGPVVAGVIGARKPQYDIWGNAVNVASRMDSTGVLDKIQVTQEVRQILQPKSYPLTCRGTVNVKGKGEMVTYYLDGYSSDRVHVDVTSR
;
A
#
# COMPACT_ATOMS: atom_id res chain seq x y z
N MET A 1 11.10 21.17 -53.50
CA MET A 1 9.76 21.30 -54.13
C MET A 1 8.75 20.71 -53.15
N ILE A 2 8.07 21.57 -52.40
CA ILE A 2 7.27 21.21 -51.21
C ILE A 2 5.90 20.69 -51.68
N PRO A 3 5.42 19.50 -51.24
CA PRO A 3 4.08 19.04 -51.57
C PRO A 3 3.05 19.85 -50.80
N LEU A 4 2.39 20.80 -51.47
CA LEU A 4 1.29 21.59 -50.92
C LEU A 4 0.05 20.70 -50.78
N MET A 5 -0.33 20.36 -49.54
CA MET A 5 -1.61 19.74 -49.20
C MET A 5 -2.54 20.84 -48.70
N LEU A 6 -3.53 21.24 -49.51
CA LEU A 6 -4.50 22.28 -49.16
C LEU A 6 -5.87 21.65 -48.89
N ILE A 7 -6.35 21.72 -47.64
CA ILE A 7 -7.65 21.20 -47.21
C ILE A 7 -8.67 22.33 -47.25
N ILE A 8 -9.57 22.37 -48.24
CA ILE A 8 -10.75 23.26 -48.22
C ILE A 8 -11.95 22.52 -48.85
N ALA A 9 -13.08 22.52 -48.14
CA ALA A 9 -14.37 21.89 -48.50
C ALA A 9 -14.48 20.36 -48.34
N LEU A 10 -13.87 19.78 -47.30
CA LEU A 10 -13.91 18.33 -46.98
C LEU A 10 -13.33 17.41 -48.07
N ARG A 11 -12.70 17.96 -49.12
CA ARG A 11 -12.00 17.20 -50.16
C ARG A 11 -10.51 17.52 -50.14
N ILE A 12 -9.69 16.50 -50.32
CA ILE A 12 -8.23 16.59 -50.25
C ILE A 12 -7.72 16.89 -51.66
N HIS A 13 -7.05 18.04 -51.83
CA HIS A 13 -6.32 18.37 -53.05
C HIS A 13 -4.91 17.77 -52.99
N ILE A 14 -4.50 17.15 -54.09
CA ILE A 14 -3.17 16.59 -54.29
C ILE A 14 -2.59 17.08 -55.63
N THR A 15 -1.27 17.19 -55.71
CA THR A 15 -0.59 17.45 -56.98
C THR A 15 -0.35 16.15 -57.76
N LYS A 16 -0.01 16.27 -59.04
CA LYS A 16 0.35 15.12 -59.90
C LYS A 16 1.49 14.28 -59.32
N GLU A 17 2.48 14.91 -58.70
CA GLU A 17 3.61 14.24 -58.05
C GLU A 17 3.13 13.40 -56.88
N THR A 18 2.27 13.96 -56.04
CA THR A 18 1.66 13.24 -54.91
C THR A 18 0.78 12.09 -55.39
N LEU A 19 0.04 12.27 -56.49
CA LEU A 19 -0.75 11.21 -57.13
C LEU A 19 0.13 10.03 -57.59
N LYS A 20 1.31 10.31 -58.16
CA LYS A 20 2.25 9.24 -58.57
C LYS A 20 2.70 8.38 -57.39
N TYR A 21 2.89 8.98 -56.22
CA TYR A 21 3.23 8.25 -54.99
C TYR A 21 2.04 7.52 -54.36
N LEU A 22 0.82 8.03 -54.54
CA LEU A 22 -0.42 7.42 -54.04
C LEU A 22 -0.90 6.22 -54.89
N GLY A 23 -0.33 6.02 -56.08
CA GLY A 23 -0.64 4.88 -56.95
C GLY A 23 -2.11 4.81 -57.34
N SER A 24 -2.72 3.62 -57.25
CA SER A 24 -4.12 3.36 -57.58
C SER A 24 -5.05 3.23 -56.36
N ASP A 25 -4.56 3.54 -55.16
CA ASP A 25 -5.27 3.27 -53.91
C ASP A 25 -6.43 4.25 -53.68
N TYR A 26 -6.41 5.39 -54.34
CA TYR A 26 -7.43 6.42 -54.25
C TYR A 26 -8.01 6.75 -55.62
N ARG A 27 -9.35 6.83 -55.69
CA ARG A 27 -10.02 7.40 -56.87
C ARG A 27 -9.90 8.91 -56.83
N VAL A 28 -9.45 9.50 -57.93
CA VAL A 28 -9.22 10.93 -58.04
C VAL A 28 -9.99 11.53 -59.19
N GLU A 29 -10.45 12.77 -59.01
CA GLU A 29 -11.05 13.61 -60.05
C GLU A 29 -10.11 14.79 -60.38
N PRO A 30 -10.15 15.36 -61.60
CA PRO A 30 -9.35 16.53 -61.94
C PRO A 30 -9.73 17.75 -61.08
N GLY A 31 -8.75 18.33 -60.38
CA GLY A 31 -8.95 19.38 -59.39
C GLY A 31 -8.88 20.81 -59.91
N HIS A 32 -8.53 21.00 -61.19
CA HIS A 32 -8.47 22.28 -61.91
C HIS A 32 -7.82 23.43 -61.11
N GLY A 33 -6.70 23.15 -60.43
CA GLY A 33 -6.05 24.10 -59.50
C GLY A 33 -5.60 25.41 -60.14
N GLY A 34 -5.32 25.41 -61.44
CA GLY A 34 -4.93 26.60 -62.21
C GLY A 34 -6.02 27.68 -62.35
N GLU A 35 -7.30 27.33 -62.17
CA GLU A 35 -8.38 28.32 -62.18
C GLU A 35 -8.46 29.12 -60.87
N ARG A 36 -7.91 28.57 -59.78
CA ARG A 36 -8.12 29.06 -58.41
C ARG A 36 -6.87 29.72 -57.81
N ASN A 37 -5.69 29.38 -58.30
CA ASN A 37 -4.43 29.97 -57.82
C ASN A 37 -3.52 30.31 -59.01
N GLY A 38 -3.20 31.61 -59.16
CA GLY A 38 -2.30 32.10 -60.21
C GLY A 38 -0.94 31.41 -60.19
N TYR A 39 -0.41 31.07 -59.02
CA TYR A 39 0.85 30.34 -58.90
C TYR A 39 0.81 28.95 -59.56
N LEU A 40 -0.29 28.21 -59.38
CA LEU A 40 -0.45 26.87 -59.97
C LEU A 40 -0.63 26.94 -61.48
N ARG A 41 -1.25 28.02 -61.97
CA ARG A 41 -1.41 28.30 -63.40
C ARG A 41 -0.07 28.68 -64.04
N ASP A 42 0.68 29.57 -63.40
CA ASP A 42 1.94 30.10 -63.93
C ASP A 42 3.04 29.01 -63.96
N HIS A 43 2.92 27.98 -63.13
CA HIS A 43 3.86 26.84 -63.07
C HIS A 43 3.31 25.55 -63.72
N ASN A 44 2.14 25.59 -64.41
CA ASN A 44 1.50 24.42 -65.05
C ASN A 44 1.37 23.19 -64.12
N ILE A 45 1.05 23.40 -62.84
CA ILE A 45 0.95 22.32 -61.86
C ILE A 45 -0.45 21.70 -61.95
N GLU A 46 -0.54 20.49 -62.49
CA GLU A 46 -1.77 19.69 -62.50
C GLU A 46 -2.14 19.26 -61.07
N THR A 47 -3.39 19.49 -60.68
CA THR A 47 -3.93 19.08 -59.39
C THR A 47 -5.12 18.16 -59.55
N PHE A 48 -5.29 17.27 -58.57
CA PHE A 48 -6.36 16.28 -58.47
C PHE A 48 -7.04 16.40 -57.11
N LEU A 49 -8.28 15.92 -57.05
CA LEU A 49 -9.12 15.86 -55.86
C LEU A 49 -9.37 14.38 -55.54
N ILE A 50 -9.15 13.97 -54.30
CA ILE A 50 -9.45 12.60 -53.87
C ILE A 50 -10.97 12.47 -53.63
N ILE A 51 -11.61 11.49 -54.28
CA ILE A 51 -13.02 11.15 -54.07
C ILE A 51 -13.09 10.22 -52.85
N PRO A 52 -13.82 10.59 -51.79
CA PRO A 52 -14.03 9.69 -50.66
C PRO A 52 -14.80 8.43 -51.13
N SER A 53 -14.24 7.24 -50.88
CA SER A 53 -14.93 5.98 -51.20
C SER A 53 -15.96 5.64 -50.11
N ASP A 54 -17.20 5.36 -50.49
CA ASP A 54 -18.28 4.95 -49.57
C ASP A 54 -18.01 3.63 -48.82
N LYS A 55 -16.98 2.86 -49.22
CA LYS A 55 -16.63 1.56 -48.63
C LYS A 55 -16.17 1.61 -47.17
N TYR A 56 -15.92 2.80 -46.62
CA TYR A 56 -15.52 2.95 -45.21
C TYR A 56 -16.68 3.19 -44.24
N ARG A 57 -17.91 3.45 -44.73
CA ARG A 57 -19.09 3.71 -43.89
C ARG A 57 -19.83 2.45 -43.43
N ASP A 58 -19.64 1.30 -44.08
CA ASP A 58 -20.39 0.08 -43.76
C ASP A 58 -19.81 -0.75 -42.60
N HIS A 59 -18.55 -0.53 -42.20
CA HIS A 59 -17.95 -1.26 -41.07
C HIS A 59 -18.27 -0.68 -39.68
N HIS A 60 -18.85 0.53 -39.60
CA HIS A 60 -19.24 1.16 -38.33
C HIS A 60 -20.76 1.18 -38.08
N ALA A 61 -21.59 0.82 -39.06
CA ALA A 61 -23.06 0.87 -38.95
C ALA A 61 -23.72 -0.48 -38.59
N LYS A 62 -22.95 -1.56 -38.38
CA LYS A 62 -23.47 -2.92 -38.07
C LYS A 62 -23.14 -3.43 -36.66
N LYS A 63 -23.00 -2.55 -35.67
CA LYS A 63 -22.84 -2.93 -34.24
C LYS A 63 -23.76 -2.17 -33.28
N THR A 64 -24.93 -1.75 -33.73
CA THR A 64 -25.95 -1.12 -32.89
C THR A 64 -27.35 -1.57 -33.29
N SER A 65 -27.67 -2.84 -33.09
CA SER A 65 -29.04 -3.32 -32.86
C SER A 65 -29.03 -4.81 -32.53
N SER A 66 -28.74 -5.13 -31.27
CA SER A 66 -29.38 -6.23 -30.54
C SER A 66 -28.78 -6.24 -29.14
N TYR A 67 -29.57 -5.83 -28.16
CA TYR A 67 -29.61 -6.31 -26.78
C TYR A 67 -30.39 -5.27 -25.98
N ASN A 68 -31.72 -5.43 -25.97
CA ASN A 68 -32.55 -4.93 -24.88
C ASN A 68 -33.02 -6.13 -24.07
N SER A 69 -32.86 -5.97 -22.75
CA SER A 69 -33.46 -6.74 -21.66
C SER A 69 -32.87 -8.13 -21.35
N MET A 70 -32.05 -8.21 -20.29
CA MET A 70 -32.56 -8.75 -19.03
C MET A 70 -31.66 -8.35 -17.84
N ASN A 71 -32.31 -7.99 -16.74
CA ASN A 71 -31.73 -7.70 -15.43
C ASN A 71 -30.96 -8.89 -14.83
N GLY A 72 -29.86 -8.61 -14.12
CA GLY A 72 -29.20 -9.58 -13.26
C GLY A 72 -27.78 -9.18 -12.84
N THR A 73 -27.67 -8.51 -11.70
CA THR A 73 -26.52 -8.48 -10.76
C THR A 73 -25.15 -8.99 -11.25
N THR A 74 -24.21 -8.10 -11.57
CA THR A 74 -22.75 -8.35 -11.43
C THR A 74 -21.99 -7.04 -11.28
N ALA A 75 -21.73 -6.63 -10.03
CA ALA A 75 -20.86 -5.52 -9.67
C ALA A 75 -19.40 -5.99 -9.46
N THR A 76 -18.88 -6.85 -10.34
CA THR A 76 -17.59 -7.52 -10.15
C THR A 76 -16.93 -7.77 -11.51
N SER A 77 -16.28 -6.76 -12.11
CA SER A 77 -15.22 -7.02 -13.12
C SER A 77 -14.31 -5.84 -13.48
N LYS A 78 -14.53 -4.62 -12.96
CA LYS A 78 -13.72 -3.46 -13.37
C LYS A 78 -12.40 -3.26 -12.60
N GLU A 79 -12.18 -3.96 -11.50
CA GLU A 79 -10.94 -3.79 -10.70
C GLU A 79 -9.76 -4.64 -11.18
N MET A 80 -9.94 -5.61 -12.08
CA MET A 80 -8.87 -6.58 -12.39
C MET A 80 -7.94 -6.17 -13.54
N ARG A 81 -8.10 -4.97 -14.11
CA ARG A 81 -7.33 -4.54 -15.30
C ARG A 81 -6.16 -3.58 -14.99
N VAL A 82 -5.88 -3.34 -13.71
CA VAL A 82 -4.79 -2.45 -13.28
C VAL A 82 -3.92 -3.18 -12.27
N MET A 83 -3.11 -4.14 -12.72
CA MET A 83 -1.84 -4.49 -12.07
C MET A 83 -0.93 -5.13 -13.13
N GLY A 84 0.11 -4.39 -13.50
CA GLY A 84 1.19 -4.92 -14.33
C GLY A 84 2.14 -5.73 -13.48
N HIS A 85 2.24 -7.02 -13.74
CA HIS A 85 3.40 -7.83 -13.36
C HIS A 85 4.08 -8.32 -14.63
N SER A 86 5.09 -7.56 -15.07
CA SER A 86 6.03 -8.00 -16.10
C SER A 86 7.24 -8.66 -15.45
N GLU A 87 7.08 -9.85 -14.88
CA GLU A 87 8.21 -10.71 -14.52
C GLU A 87 7.96 -12.13 -15.01
N HIS A 88 8.08 -12.34 -16.33
CA HIS A 88 8.42 -13.65 -16.92
C HIS A 88 9.09 -13.48 -18.29
N THR A 89 10.14 -12.65 -18.34
CA THR A 89 11.04 -12.60 -19.50
C THR A 89 12.14 -13.65 -19.30
N LYS A 90 11.92 -14.91 -19.71
CA LYS A 90 13.00 -15.83 -20.14
C LYS A 90 12.62 -17.19 -20.75
N GLN A 91 11.34 -17.50 -21.06
CA GLN A 91 11.01 -18.80 -21.66
C GLN A 91 10.17 -18.82 -22.95
N ASN A 92 9.88 -17.67 -23.58
CA ASN A 92 9.10 -17.64 -24.83
C ASN A 92 9.85 -16.97 -26.00
N ILE A 93 11.12 -17.34 -26.23
CA ILE A 93 11.86 -16.92 -27.43
C ILE A 93 11.73 -17.93 -28.59
N HIS A 94 11.18 -19.12 -28.37
CA HIS A 94 11.08 -20.13 -29.45
C HIS A 94 9.78 -20.14 -30.28
N ASN A 95 8.76 -19.36 -29.93
CA ASN A 95 7.47 -19.39 -30.65
C ASN A 95 7.24 -18.21 -31.61
N LYS A 96 8.29 -17.42 -31.91
CA LYS A 96 8.20 -16.26 -32.81
C LYS A 96 8.64 -16.54 -34.26
N LEU A 97 9.00 -17.78 -34.58
CA LEU A 97 9.18 -18.24 -35.96
C LEU A 97 8.12 -19.29 -36.26
N GLY A 98 7.05 -18.85 -36.91
CA GLY A 98 5.91 -19.70 -37.25
C GLY A 98 6.30 -20.82 -38.20
N PHE A 99 6.34 -22.04 -37.69
CA PHE A 99 6.18 -23.30 -38.42
C PHE A 99 5.79 -24.43 -37.44
N GLY A 100 4.59 -25.00 -37.63
CA GLY A 100 4.04 -26.21 -36.98
C GLY A 100 3.45 -25.98 -35.58
N ASP A 101 2.30 -26.50 -35.18
CA ASP A 101 1.23 -27.31 -35.78
C ASP A 101 -0.03 -27.02 -34.93
N ASN A 102 -1.21 -26.94 -35.56
CA ASN A 102 -2.55 -26.97 -34.96
C ASN A 102 -2.69 -26.52 -33.48
N GLN A 103 -2.54 -25.22 -33.21
CA GLN A 103 -3.17 -24.63 -32.04
C GLN A 103 -4.65 -24.43 -32.37
N GLU A 104 -5.50 -25.34 -31.91
CA GLU A 104 -6.93 -25.06 -31.74
C GLU A 104 -7.03 -23.71 -31.02
N MET A 105 -7.71 -22.73 -31.64
CA MET A 105 -8.07 -21.48 -30.98
C MET A 105 -8.91 -21.87 -29.76
N LYS A 106 -8.28 -21.95 -28.58
CA LYS A 106 -9.01 -22.09 -27.33
C LYS A 106 -9.96 -20.91 -27.26
N ASP A 107 -11.22 -21.22 -26.98
CA ASP A 107 -12.28 -20.23 -26.80
C ASP A 107 -11.76 -19.12 -25.85
N PRO A 108 -11.88 -17.82 -26.18
CA PRO A 108 -11.43 -16.73 -25.31
C PRO A 108 -11.94 -16.84 -23.88
N GLU A 109 -13.11 -17.48 -23.66
CA GLU A 109 -13.63 -17.76 -22.32
C GLU A 109 -12.77 -18.78 -21.55
N VAL A 110 -12.22 -19.80 -22.23
CA VAL A 110 -11.34 -20.81 -21.63
C VAL A 110 -9.97 -20.22 -21.32
N GLU A 111 -9.44 -19.34 -22.17
CA GLU A 111 -8.18 -18.64 -21.87
C GLU A 111 -8.32 -17.68 -20.69
N VAL A 112 -9.42 -16.91 -20.64
CA VAL A 112 -9.73 -16.05 -19.49
C VAL A 112 -9.95 -16.89 -18.23
N ASN A 113 -10.66 -18.01 -18.31
CA ASN A 113 -10.90 -18.87 -17.15
C ASN A 113 -9.63 -19.56 -16.67
N ASP A 114 -8.73 -19.96 -17.56
CA ASP A 114 -7.42 -20.53 -17.23
C ASP A 114 -6.47 -19.45 -16.67
N TYR A 115 -6.56 -18.22 -17.16
CA TYR A 115 -5.86 -17.06 -16.58
C TYR A 115 -6.41 -16.72 -15.19
N LEU A 116 -7.73 -16.72 -15.01
CA LEU A 116 -8.39 -16.50 -13.73
C LEU A 116 -8.05 -17.62 -12.75
N ALA A 117 -8.10 -18.88 -13.17
CA ALA A 117 -7.71 -20.03 -12.35
C ALA A 117 -6.24 -19.92 -11.93
N ARG A 118 -5.32 -19.55 -12.85
CA ARG A 118 -3.91 -19.31 -12.52
C ARG A 118 -3.71 -18.10 -11.60
N ALA A 119 -4.49 -17.04 -11.74
CA ALA A 119 -4.44 -15.88 -10.86
C ALA A 119 -5.01 -16.19 -9.46
N ILE A 120 -6.09 -16.98 -9.39
CA ILE A 120 -6.69 -17.48 -8.15
C ILE A 120 -5.72 -18.44 -7.45
N ASP A 121 -5.08 -19.34 -8.20
CA ASP A 121 -4.08 -20.28 -7.69
C ASP A 121 -2.78 -19.59 -7.27
N ALA A 122 -2.35 -18.54 -7.97
CA ALA A 122 -1.23 -17.69 -7.55
C ALA A 122 -1.55 -16.93 -6.25
N ARG A 123 -2.83 -16.60 -6.03
CA ARG A 123 -3.32 -16.00 -4.77
C ARG A 123 -3.75 -17.05 -3.74
N SER A 124 -3.67 -18.34 -4.07
CA SER A 124 -4.15 -19.41 -3.20
C SER A 124 -3.23 -19.57 -1.98
N ILE A 125 -3.87 -19.52 -0.81
CA ILE A 125 -3.29 -19.59 0.53
C ILE A 125 -2.35 -20.80 0.67
N ASP A 126 -2.70 -21.92 0.05
CA ASP A 126 -1.96 -23.18 0.17
C ASP A 126 -0.66 -23.22 -0.64
N ARG A 127 -0.62 -22.55 -1.80
CA ARG A 127 0.58 -22.43 -2.63
C ARG A 127 1.59 -21.45 -2.01
N LEU A 128 1.13 -20.28 -1.56
CA LEU A 128 1.95 -19.30 -0.85
C LEU A 128 2.61 -19.93 0.39
N ARG A 129 1.86 -20.74 1.14
CA ARG A 129 2.38 -21.49 2.29
C ARG A 129 3.40 -22.57 1.89
N ALA A 130 3.19 -23.27 0.78
CA ALA A 130 4.11 -24.30 0.30
C ALA A 130 5.42 -23.71 -0.26
N GLU A 131 5.36 -22.53 -0.88
CA GLU A 131 6.53 -21.84 -1.44
C GLU A 131 7.37 -21.16 -0.36
N HIS A 132 6.74 -20.54 0.64
CA HIS A 132 7.43 -19.70 1.62
C HIS A 132 7.75 -20.39 2.96
N CYS A 133 7.03 -21.46 3.34
CA CYS A 133 7.21 -22.15 4.63
C CYS A 133 7.63 -23.61 4.46
N ARG A 134 8.51 -24.09 5.35
CA ARG A 134 8.86 -25.52 5.40
C ARG A 134 7.66 -26.34 5.91
N ARG A 135 7.47 -27.55 5.37
CA ARG A 135 6.25 -28.34 5.60
C ARG A 135 6.02 -28.74 7.07
N TRP A 136 7.08 -29.12 7.78
CA TRP A 136 7.00 -29.64 9.15
C TRP A 136 7.41 -28.64 10.22
N LEU A 137 8.49 -27.88 10.00
CA LEU A 137 8.97 -26.89 10.98
C LEU A 137 8.26 -25.53 10.86
N LEU A 138 7.45 -25.30 9.82
CA LEU A 138 6.73 -24.04 9.54
C LEU A 138 7.59 -22.77 9.52
N THR A 139 8.91 -22.89 9.65
CA THR A 139 9.90 -21.82 9.51
C THR A 139 9.91 -21.30 8.09
N PHE A 140 10.13 -19.99 7.93
CA PHE A 140 10.29 -19.41 6.60
C PHE A 140 11.51 -19.98 5.89
N ARG A 141 11.40 -20.19 4.58
CA ARG A 141 12.51 -20.69 3.76
C ARG A 141 13.62 -19.65 3.60
N LYS A 142 13.26 -18.37 3.56
CA LYS A 142 14.19 -17.23 3.52
C LYS A 142 14.54 -16.78 4.96
N PRO A 143 15.83 -16.67 5.32
CA PRO A 143 16.25 -16.31 6.67
C PRO A 143 15.93 -14.85 7.05
N GLU A 144 15.85 -13.96 6.05
CA GLU A 144 15.52 -12.54 6.27
C GLU A 144 14.07 -12.35 6.74
N ASN A 145 13.13 -13.10 6.15
CA ASN A 145 11.73 -13.08 6.56
C ASN A 145 11.56 -13.63 7.98
N GLU A 146 12.36 -14.64 8.36
CA GLU A 146 12.39 -15.16 9.73
C GLU A 146 12.94 -14.13 10.72
N ALA A 147 13.98 -13.37 10.35
CA ALA A 147 14.52 -12.30 11.18
C ALA A 147 13.52 -11.15 11.36
N LYS A 148 12.83 -10.75 10.28
CA LYS A 148 11.76 -9.75 10.32
C LYS A 148 10.59 -10.23 11.19
N TYR A 149 10.14 -11.47 11.04
CA TYR A 149 9.08 -12.06 11.86
C TYR A 149 9.46 -12.19 13.35
N ALA A 150 10.72 -12.50 13.65
CA ALA A 150 11.21 -12.60 15.04
C ALA A 150 11.24 -11.24 15.77
N LYS A 151 11.30 -10.14 15.01
CA LYS A 151 11.30 -8.76 15.51
C LYS A 151 9.88 -8.16 15.57
N GLU A 152 8.89 -8.79 14.94
CA GLU A 152 7.50 -8.34 15.00
C GLU A 152 6.96 -8.45 16.43
N ARG A 153 6.42 -7.34 16.95
CA ARG A 153 5.81 -7.28 18.28
C ARG A 153 4.40 -7.89 18.22
N ASP A 154 4.12 -8.77 19.18
CA ASP A 154 2.76 -9.26 19.39
C ASP A 154 1.90 -8.18 20.08
N LYS A 155 0.78 -7.83 19.47
CA LYS A 155 -0.17 -6.83 19.99
C LYS A 155 -1.13 -7.41 21.03
N MET A 156 -1.30 -8.74 21.07
CA MET A 156 -2.28 -9.42 21.92
C MET A 156 -1.65 -10.07 23.17
N MET A 157 -0.37 -9.80 23.42
CA MET A 157 0.38 -10.35 24.55
C MET A 157 -0.35 -10.17 25.89
N GLU A 158 -0.99 -9.01 26.09
CA GLU A 158 -1.70 -8.64 27.32
C GLU A 158 -2.90 -9.55 27.60
N ALA A 159 -3.65 -9.89 26.55
CA ALA A 159 -4.81 -10.76 26.66
C ALA A 159 -4.41 -12.17 27.14
N TYR A 160 -3.26 -12.69 26.69
CA TYR A 160 -2.79 -14.01 27.11
C TYR A 160 -2.45 -14.06 28.60
N PHE A 161 -1.86 -13.01 29.16
CA PHE A 161 -1.56 -12.94 30.60
C PHE A 161 -2.84 -12.84 31.46
N ILE A 162 -3.86 -12.13 30.99
CA ILE A 162 -5.17 -12.05 31.65
C ILE A 162 -5.84 -13.44 31.66
N CYS A 163 -5.90 -14.09 30.51
CA CYS A 163 -6.47 -15.44 30.39
C CYS A 163 -5.70 -16.48 31.23
N SER A 164 -4.36 -16.41 31.25
CA SER A 164 -3.54 -17.28 32.08
C SER A 164 -3.78 -17.08 33.58
N SER A 165 -4.03 -15.84 34.01
CA SER A 165 -4.38 -15.51 35.39
C SER A 165 -5.75 -16.06 35.78
N PHE A 166 -6.72 -16.03 34.87
CA PHE A 166 -8.03 -16.64 35.07
C PHE A 166 -7.94 -18.18 35.21
N ILE A 167 -7.12 -18.84 34.39
CA ILE A 167 -6.87 -20.28 34.50
C ILE A 167 -6.22 -20.62 35.85
N LEU A 168 -5.22 -19.83 36.28
CA LEU A 168 -4.59 -20.01 37.59
C LEU A 168 -5.61 -19.89 38.73
N LEU A 169 -6.42 -18.82 38.72
CA LEU A 169 -7.45 -18.61 39.72
C LEU A 169 -8.43 -19.78 39.77
N SER A 170 -8.83 -20.30 38.60
CA SER A 170 -9.73 -21.45 38.50
C SER A 170 -9.11 -22.71 39.09
N ILE A 171 -7.82 -22.99 38.82
CA ILE A 171 -7.11 -24.14 39.40
C ILE A 171 -7.03 -24.00 40.93
N LEU A 172 -6.75 -22.81 41.45
CA LEU A 172 -6.69 -22.55 42.89
C LEU A 172 -8.06 -22.72 43.57
N ILE A 173 -9.14 -22.20 42.96
CA ILE A 173 -10.51 -22.36 43.47
C ILE A 173 -10.88 -23.85 43.54
N VAL A 174 -10.62 -24.62 42.47
CA VAL A 174 -10.88 -26.06 42.44
C VAL A 174 -10.08 -26.79 43.53
N GLN A 175 -8.80 -26.44 43.70
CA GLN A 175 -7.95 -27.00 44.76
C GLN A 175 -8.46 -26.66 46.17
N CYS A 176 -8.93 -25.43 46.41
CA CYS A 176 -9.48 -25.01 47.71
C CYS A 176 -10.80 -25.69 48.06
N ILE A 177 -11.65 -26.03 47.07
CA ILE A 177 -12.95 -26.67 47.30
C ILE A 177 -12.81 -28.18 47.56
N VAL A 178 -11.90 -28.85 46.83
CA VAL A 178 -11.84 -30.33 46.79
C VAL A 178 -10.89 -30.92 47.84
N ILE A 179 -9.85 -30.21 48.25
CA ILE A 179 -8.85 -30.73 49.21
C ILE A 179 -9.42 -30.68 50.65
N PRO A 180 -9.44 -31.79 51.41
CA PRO A 180 -9.85 -31.77 52.81
C PRO A 180 -8.87 -30.96 53.68
N GLN A 181 -9.40 -30.22 54.66
CA GLN A 181 -8.68 -29.29 55.52
C GLN A 181 -7.75 -29.99 56.54
N SER A 182 -6.66 -30.62 56.07
CA SER A 182 -5.49 -30.74 56.93
C SER A 182 -4.74 -29.40 56.85
N ASN A 183 -4.42 -28.82 58.01
CA ASN A 183 -3.77 -27.50 58.08
C ASN A 183 -2.49 -27.48 57.21
N VAL A 184 -1.74 -28.57 57.17
CA VAL A 184 -0.47 -28.68 56.45
C VAL A 184 -0.64 -28.66 54.91
N MET A 185 -1.63 -29.37 54.34
CA MET A 185 -1.87 -29.32 52.88
C MET A 185 -2.41 -27.97 52.45
N PHE A 186 -3.31 -27.37 53.24
CA PHE A 186 -3.85 -26.05 52.93
C PHE A 186 -2.77 -24.96 53.00
N PHE A 187 -1.92 -24.96 54.04
CA PHE A 187 -0.82 -23.98 54.15
C PHE A 187 0.22 -24.16 53.03
N THR A 188 0.60 -25.39 52.68
CA THR A 188 1.60 -25.62 51.62
C THR A 188 1.06 -25.27 50.23
N SER A 189 -0.19 -25.62 49.90
CA SER A 189 -0.82 -25.25 48.63
C SER A 189 -1.15 -23.76 48.53
N ALA A 190 -1.57 -23.12 49.63
CA ALA A 190 -1.87 -21.69 49.66
C ALA A 190 -0.61 -20.82 49.62
N ILE A 191 0.49 -21.23 50.28
CA ILE A 191 1.77 -20.50 50.22
C ILE A 191 2.41 -20.66 48.83
N CYS A 192 2.44 -21.88 48.28
CA CYS A 192 2.97 -22.10 46.92
C CYS A 192 2.12 -21.41 45.85
N GLY A 193 0.78 -21.56 45.93
CA GLY A 193 -0.17 -20.87 45.05
C GLY A 193 -0.12 -19.35 45.19
N GLY A 194 0.03 -18.83 46.41
CA GLY A 194 0.13 -17.40 46.71
C GLY A 194 1.43 -16.76 46.22
N ILE A 195 2.58 -17.43 46.38
CA ILE A 195 3.86 -16.98 45.84
C ILE A 195 3.84 -16.99 44.30
N LEU A 196 3.21 -18.00 43.70
CA LEU A 196 3.10 -18.10 42.24
C LEU A 196 2.08 -17.11 41.66
N LEU A 197 0.98 -16.84 42.38
CA LEU A 197 0.04 -15.77 42.05
C LEU A 197 0.71 -14.40 42.18
N LEU A 198 1.58 -14.19 43.17
CA LEU A 198 2.40 -12.98 43.30
C LEU A 198 3.35 -12.82 42.11
N ILE A 199 4.02 -13.89 41.66
CA ILE A 199 4.92 -13.86 40.49
C ILE A 199 4.15 -13.57 39.20
N VAL A 200 2.97 -14.18 39.01
CA VAL A 200 2.10 -13.92 37.84
C VAL A 200 1.49 -12.52 37.90
N LEU A 201 1.11 -12.03 39.08
CA LEU A 201 0.62 -10.67 39.31
C LEU A 201 1.70 -9.63 39.04
N VAL A 202 2.95 -9.89 39.46
CA VAL A 202 4.10 -9.03 39.15
C VAL A 202 4.38 -9.04 37.65
N ALA A 203 4.34 -10.19 36.98
CA ALA A 203 4.48 -10.28 35.52
C ALA A 203 3.34 -9.53 34.78
N TYR A 204 2.11 -9.61 35.29
CA TYR A 204 0.95 -8.89 34.77
C TYR A 204 1.06 -7.37 34.98
N LEU A 205 1.52 -6.93 36.15
CA LEU A 205 1.82 -5.51 36.43
C LEU A 205 2.96 -5.00 35.54
N CYS A 206 3.97 -5.82 35.23
CA CYS A 206 5.03 -5.49 34.26
C CYS A 206 4.52 -5.38 32.82
N ALA A 207 3.44 -6.10 32.46
CA ALA A 207 2.80 -6.01 31.15
C ALA A 207 1.91 -4.75 31.06
N LEU A 208 1.12 -4.47 32.10
CA LEU A 208 0.28 -3.27 32.23
C LEU A 208 1.07 -1.95 32.20
N THR A 209 2.28 -1.94 32.73
CA THR A 209 3.15 -0.75 32.73
C THR A 209 3.71 -0.41 31.35
N SER A 210 3.49 -1.28 30.36
CA SER A 210 3.74 -0.96 28.95
C SER A 210 2.62 -0.13 28.30
N ILE A 211 1.40 -0.14 28.88
CA ILE A 211 0.19 0.57 28.40
C ILE A 211 0.06 1.94 29.06
N LEU A 212 0.22 1.95 30.38
CA LEU A 212 0.05 3.12 31.21
C LEU A 212 1.46 3.68 31.42
N GLN A 213 1.84 4.71 30.65
CA GLN A 213 3.01 5.57 30.91
C GLN A 213 2.87 6.30 32.27
N MET A 214 2.70 5.54 33.35
CA MET A 214 2.58 6.02 34.70
C MET A 214 3.99 6.21 35.23
N GLN A 215 4.29 7.44 35.64
CA GLN A 215 5.60 7.93 36.07
C GLN A 215 6.09 7.33 37.41
N CYS A 216 5.37 6.35 37.99
CA CYS A 216 5.58 5.89 39.38
C CYS A 216 6.16 4.46 39.52
N LEU A 217 6.80 3.89 38.48
CA LEU A 217 7.36 2.53 38.53
C LEU A 217 8.90 2.54 38.41
N PRO A 218 9.65 1.62 39.07
CA PRO A 218 11.10 1.46 38.86
C PRO A 218 11.49 1.34 37.39
N GLN A 219 12.44 2.19 36.95
CA GLN A 219 12.89 2.28 35.55
C GLN A 219 13.44 0.96 35.01
N GLU A 220 14.09 0.15 35.85
CA GLU A 220 14.63 -1.16 35.48
C GLU A 220 13.55 -2.14 35.00
N LEU A 221 12.36 -2.11 35.60
CA LEU A 221 11.25 -2.99 35.26
C LEU A 221 10.61 -2.61 33.91
N MET A 222 10.60 -1.32 33.59
CA MET A 222 10.11 -0.79 32.31
C MET A 222 11.06 -1.12 31.15
N VAL A 223 12.38 -1.03 31.38
CA VAL A 223 13.40 -1.42 30.39
C VAL A 223 13.33 -2.92 30.11
N PHE A 224 13.16 -3.74 31.15
CA PHE A 224 13.02 -5.19 31.02
C PHE A 224 11.74 -5.58 30.25
N SER A 225 10.59 -4.98 30.59
CA SER A 225 9.32 -5.20 29.88
C SER A 225 9.40 -4.80 28.40
N ARG A 226 10.01 -3.65 28.07
CA ARG A 226 10.24 -3.22 26.68
C ARG A 226 11.17 -4.16 25.91
N ARG A 227 12.22 -4.69 26.54
CA ARG A 227 13.12 -5.68 25.91
C ARG A 227 12.41 -7.00 25.64
N ILE A 228 11.53 -7.44 26.53
CA ILE A 228 10.69 -8.63 26.33
C ILE A 228 9.71 -8.41 25.17
N ALA A 229 9.02 -7.26 25.15
CA ALA A 229 8.07 -6.91 24.09
C ALA A 229 8.73 -6.70 22.71
N ALA A 230 10.02 -6.37 22.67
CA ALA A 230 10.79 -6.16 21.44
C ALA A 230 11.31 -7.46 20.81
N SER A 231 11.29 -8.59 21.53
CA SER A 231 11.84 -9.86 21.05
C SER A 231 10.86 -11.00 21.25
N ARG A 232 10.40 -11.58 20.13
CA ARG A 232 9.47 -12.72 20.15
C ARG A 232 10.05 -13.94 20.86
N ARG A 233 11.37 -14.16 20.77
CA ARG A 233 12.05 -15.29 21.45
C ARG A 233 12.00 -15.18 22.97
N LEU A 234 12.20 -13.98 23.52
CA LEU A 234 12.11 -13.76 24.96
C LEU A 234 10.68 -13.95 25.45
N THR A 235 9.71 -13.46 24.68
CA THR A 235 8.28 -13.68 24.94
C THR A 235 7.94 -15.18 24.97
N GLN A 236 8.45 -15.96 24.02
CA GLN A 236 8.26 -17.41 23.98
C GLN A 236 8.83 -18.11 25.21
N LEU A 237 10.04 -17.76 25.63
CA LEU A 237 10.65 -18.32 26.84
C LEU A 237 9.85 -17.96 28.09
N LEU A 238 9.43 -16.70 28.23
CA LEU A 238 8.62 -16.25 29.35
C LEU A 238 7.29 -17.02 29.41
N SER A 239 6.61 -17.18 28.27
CA SER A 239 5.37 -17.97 28.21
C SER A 239 5.57 -19.43 28.58
N ALA A 240 6.72 -20.03 28.24
CA ALA A 240 7.04 -21.41 28.61
C ALA A 240 7.22 -21.58 30.11
N TRP A 241 7.90 -20.62 30.74
CA TRP A 241 8.05 -20.58 32.19
C TRP A 241 6.71 -20.46 32.91
N VAL A 242 5.81 -19.58 32.43
CA VAL A 242 4.47 -19.42 33.03
C VAL A 242 3.66 -20.72 32.95
N VAL A 243 3.64 -21.38 31.79
CA VAL A 243 2.92 -22.66 31.61
C VAL A 243 3.48 -23.77 32.52
N LEU A 244 4.81 -23.86 32.63
CA LEU A 244 5.47 -24.85 33.49
C LEU A 244 5.15 -24.61 34.97
N ILE A 245 5.12 -23.34 35.39
CA ILE A 245 4.72 -22.93 36.73
C ILE A 245 3.26 -23.33 37.01
N LEU A 246 2.33 -23.03 36.10
CA LEU A 246 0.92 -23.41 36.26
C LEU A 246 0.74 -24.92 36.44
N TYR A 247 1.53 -25.71 35.72
CA TYR A 247 1.49 -27.16 35.84
C TYR A 247 2.10 -27.67 37.14
N ALA A 248 3.17 -27.05 37.63
CA ALA A 248 3.69 -27.34 38.95
C ALA A 248 2.63 -27.11 40.04
N VAL A 249 1.85 -26.02 39.94
CA VAL A 249 0.69 -25.77 40.84
C VAL A 249 -0.37 -26.84 40.71
N ALA A 250 -0.72 -27.22 39.48
CA ALA A 250 -1.72 -28.27 39.25
C ALA A 250 -1.29 -29.63 39.83
N CYS A 251 0.02 -29.92 39.84
CA CYS A 251 0.59 -31.15 40.40
C CYS A 251 0.93 -31.06 41.90
N ALA A 252 0.99 -29.86 42.48
CA ALA A 252 1.36 -29.67 43.89
C ALA A 252 0.56 -30.53 44.89
N PRO A 253 -0.76 -30.78 44.71
CA PRO A 253 -1.52 -31.65 45.60
C PRO A 253 -1.04 -33.12 45.61
N LEU A 254 -0.29 -33.58 44.60
CA LEU A 254 0.25 -34.95 44.54
C LEU A 254 1.49 -35.14 45.42
N LEU A 255 2.25 -34.07 45.70
CA LEU A 255 3.53 -34.17 46.42
C LEU A 255 3.40 -34.54 47.92
N PRO A 256 2.43 -34.02 48.70
CA PRO A 256 2.28 -34.38 50.12
C PRO A 256 1.70 -35.79 50.34
N LEU A 257 1.05 -36.37 49.33
CA LEU A 257 0.43 -37.69 49.39
C LEU A 257 1.45 -38.85 49.44
N THR A 258 2.75 -38.58 49.33
CA THR A 258 3.80 -39.62 49.27
C THR A 258 4.28 -40.12 50.63
N GLU A 259 4.13 -39.38 51.73
CA GLU A 259 4.87 -39.70 52.98
C GLU A 259 4.04 -40.05 54.22
N GLU A 260 2.75 -39.74 54.35
CA GLU A 260 2.00 -40.09 55.56
C GLU A 260 0.60 -40.70 55.27
N GLN A 261 0.36 -41.88 55.84
CA GLN A 261 -0.94 -42.52 56.12
C GLN A 261 -1.65 -43.39 55.05
N MET A 262 -1.02 -43.87 53.99
CA MET A 262 -1.67 -44.86 53.10
C MET A 262 -1.55 -46.35 53.51
N PRO A 263 -0.45 -46.88 54.09
CA PRO A 263 -0.39 -48.31 54.42
C PRO A 263 -1.21 -48.67 55.68
N THR A 264 -1.52 -47.72 56.56
CA THR A 264 -2.29 -47.96 57.80
C THR A 264 -3.78 -48.13 57.55
N CYS A 265 -4.36 -47.42 56.57
CA CYS A 265 -5.80 -47.44 56.30
C CYS A 265 -6.25 -48.77 55.62
N LEU A 266 -5.43 -49.30 54.71
CA LEU A 266 -5.68 -50.58 54.03
C LEU A 266 -5.49 -51.77 54.97
N LEU A 267 -4.53 -51.68 55.90
CA LEU A 267 -4.31 -52.70 56.94
C LEU A 267 -5.49 -52.74 57.94
N GLN A 268 -6.08 -51.60 58.31
CA GLN A 268 -7.23 -51.56 59.23
C GLN A 268 -8.53 -52.10 58.59
N LEU A 269 -8.77 -51.84 57.30
CA LEU A 269 -9.91 -52.42 56.55
C LEU A 269 -9.80 -53.94 56.38
N VAL A 270 -8.58 -54.48 56.23
CA VAL A 270 -8.35 -55.92 56.10
C VAL A 270 -8.35 -56.63 57.47
N VAL A 271 -7.80 -56.03 58.52
CA VAL A 271 -7.72 -56.62 59.88
C VAL A 271 -9.08 -56.69 60.57
N LEU A 272 -10.01 -55.75 60.31
CA LEU A 272 -11.40 -55.83 60.81
C LEU A 272 -12.21 -57.00 60.21
N ASN A 273 -11.78 -57.55 59.07
CA ASN A 273 -12.47 -58.62 58.35
C ASN A 273 -11.88 -60.03 58.57
N GLY A 274 -11.07 -60.22 59.62
CA GLY A 274 -10.49 -61.51 60.00
C GLY A 274 -11.46 -62.56 60.56
N SER A 275 -12.78 -62.35 60.53
CA SER A 275 -13.78 -63.36 60.89
C SER A 275 -14.66 -63.71 59.69
N SER A 276 -14.42 -64.90 59.15
CA SER A 276 -14.73 -65.37 57.80
C SER A 276 -16.19 -65.72 57.51
N THR A 277 -17.19 -65.02 58.05
CA THR A 277 -18.61 -65.40 57.84
C THR A 277 -19.60 -64.24 57.64
N PHE A 278 -19.16 -63.02 57.33
CA PHE A 278 -20.05 -61.85 57.15
C PHE A 278 -19.98 -61.21 55.75
N PHE A 279 -19.64 -61.96 54.70
CA PHE A 279 -19.50 -61.43 53.33
C PHE A 279 -20.83 -61.16 52.59
N ARG A 280 -21.99 -61.22 53.26
CA ARG A 280 -23.30 -61.22 52.56
C ARG A 280 -24.23 -60.04 52.81
N GLU A 281 -23.96 -59.15 53.75
CA GLU A 281 -24.78 -57.94 53.93
C GLU A 281 -23.90 -56.74 54.29
N ILE A 282 -23.45 -56.01 53.26
CA ILE A 282 -23.13 -54.59 53.43
C ILE A 282 -24.43 -53.85 53.13
N PRO A 283 -25.11 -53.25 54.13
CA PRO A 283 -26.33 -52.49 53.86
C PRO A 283 -25.99 -51.24 53.03
N LYS A 284 -26.86 -50.91 52.07
CA LYS A 284 -26.78 -49.77 51.15
C LYS A 284 -26.73 -48.40 51.83
N ASP A 285 -26.80 -48.35 53.17
CA ASP A 285 -26.89 -47.13 53.96
C ASP A 285 -25.52 -46.47 54.24
N LEU A 286 -24.40 -47.15 53.95
CA LEU A 286 -23.05 -46.56 54.12
C LEU A 286 -22.75 -45.44 53.11
N SER A 287 -23.52 -45.32 52.01
CA SER A 287 -23.38 -44.22 51.05
C SER A 287 -24.02 -42.92 51.53
N LEU A 288 -24.93 -42.97 52.52
CA LEU A 288 -25.64 -41.79 53.02
C LEU A 288 -24.93 -41.13 54.22
N LEU A 289 -24.10 -41.90 54.96
CA LEU A 289 -23.25 -41.38 56.04
C LEU A 289 -21.95 -40.71 55.55
N ALA A 290 -21.57 -40.87 54.28
CA ALA A 290 -20.32 -40.33 53.73
C ALA A 290 -20.30 -38.79 53.60
N ASN A 291 -21.43 -38.12 53.80
CA ASN A 291 -21.56 -36.67 53.62
C ASN A 291 -21.44 -35.86 54.93
N ASN A 292 -21.31 -36.51 56.09
CA ASN A 292 -21.02 -35.81 57.34
C ASN A 292 -20.02 -36.63 58.17
N MET A 293 -18.95 -35.95 58.60
CA MET A 293 -17.94 -36.47 59.51
C MET A 293 -18.61 -37.21 60.68
N THR A 294 -18.60 -38.54 60.67
CA THR A 294 -19.16 -39.32 61.78
C THR A 294 -18.27 -40.51 62.11
N MET A 295 -17.82 -40.48 63.36
CA MET A 295 -17.08 -41.51 64.06
C MET A 295 -17.90 -42.80 64.10
N ILE A 296 -17.40 -43.89 63.51
CA ILE A 296 -17.96 -45.23 63.74
C ILE A 296 -17.36 -45.75 65.05
N ARG A 297 -18.18 -45.86 66.09
CA ARG A 297 -17.80 -46.42 67.39
C ARG A 297 -17.98 -47.94 67.33
N GLY A 298 -16.88 -48.68 67.24
CA GLY A 298 -16.90 -50.13 67.43
C GLY A 298 -17.16 -50.49 68.90
N GLU A 299 -17.75 -51.67 69.15
CA GLU A 299 -18.08 -52.17 70.49
C GLU A 299 -16.87 -52.34 71.45
N ASN A 300 -15.63 -52.06 71.02
CA ASN A 300 -14.44 -52.03 71.87
C ASN A 300 -13.74 -50.66 71.91
N GLY A 301 -14.48 -49.55 71.80
CA GLY A 301 -13.98 -48.23 72.20
C GLY A 301 -12.77 -47.71 71.40
N THR A 302 -12.56 -48.17 70.17
CA THR A 302 -11.60 -47.57 69.23
C THR A 302 -12.37 -46.81 68.15
N SER A 303 -12.06 -45.53 68.01
CA SER A 303 -12.57 -44.66 66.96
C SER A 303 -11.78 -44.89 65.67
N VAL A 304 -12.46 -45.31 64.61
CA VAL A 304 -11.86 -45.46 63.28
C VAL A 304 -12.20 -44.23 62.44
N GLU A 305 -11.19 -43.44 62.09
CA GLU A 305 -11.31 -42.38 61.09
C GLU A 305 -11.37 -43.02 59.69
N VAL A 306 -12.51 -42.86 59.01
CA VAL A 306 -12.66 -43.25 57.61
C VAL A 306 -11.93 -42.22 56.77
N CYS A 307 -10.79 -42.59 56.18
CA CYS A 307 -10.05 -41.75 55.24
C CYS A 307 -10.85 -41.56 53.95
N THR A 308 -11.49 -40.41 53.78
CA THR A 308 -11.99 -39.93 52.49
C THR A 308 -10.82 -39.41 51.66
N SER A 309 -10.13 -40.30 50.94
CA SER A 309 -9.07 -39.91 50.00
C SER A 309 -9.64 -39.04 48.86
N PRO A 310 -8.94 -37.96 48.42
CA PRO A 310 -9.40 -37.10 47.33
C PRO A 310 -9.46 -37.88 46.00
N PHE A 311 -10.51 -37.64 45.22
CA PHE A 311 -10.77 -38.30 43.94
C PHE A 311 -9.63 -38.04 42.92
N PRO A 312 -8.85 -39.04 42.48
CA PRO A 312 -7.71 -38.85 41.57
C PRO A 312 -8.11 -38.24 40.21
N GLN A 313 -9.39 -38.35 39.83
CA GLN A 313 -9.96 -37.72 38.64
C GLN A 313 -9.88 -36.18 38.68
N TYR A 314 -9.98 -35.55 39.85
CA TYR A 314 -9.91 -34.08 39.92
C TYR A 314 -8.52 -33.56 39.54
N VAL A 315 -7.46 -34.27 39.96
CA VAL A 315 -6.07 -33.91 39.61
C VAL A 315 -5.84 -34.03 38.11
N THR A 316 -6.43 -35.05 37.46
CA THR A 316 -6.38 -35.19 36.00
C THR A 316 -6.99 -33.95 35.31
N LEU A 317 -8.12 -33.44 35.81
CA LEU A 317 -8.79 -32.26 35.26
C LEU A 317 -7.97 -30.97 35.49
N CYS A 318 -7.33 -30.80 36.65
CA CYS A 318 -6.43 -29.66 36.90
C CYS A 318 -5.21 -29.67 35.98
N VAL A 319 -4.64 -30.84 35.70
CA VAL A 319 -3.53 -31.00 34.75
C VAL A 319 -3.98 -30.69 33.32
N LEU A 320 -5.18 -31.13 32.92
CA LEU A 320 -5.74 -30.78 31.61
C LEU A 320 -5.99 -29.27 31.47
N LEU A 321 -6.47 -28.59 32.52
CA LEU A 321 -6.58 -27.13 32.56
C LEU A 321 -5.23 -26.43 32.43
N ALA A 322 -4.18 -26.95 33.09
CA ALA A 322 -2.82 -26.45 32.91
C ALA A 322 -2.31 -26.66 31.47
N MET A 323 -2.63 -27.78 30.82
CA MET A 323 -2.30 -28.01 29.41
C MET A 323 -3.06 -27.07 28.46
N ILE A 324 -4.31 -26.70 28.79
CA ILE A 324 -5.07 -25.68 28.04
C ILE A 324 -4.35 -24.33 28.08
N SER A 325 -3.69 -23.96 29.19
CA SER A 325 -2.93 -22.70 29.28
C SER A 325 -1.83 -22.57 28.22
N SER A 326 -1.18 -23.69 27.84
CA SER A 326 -0.20 -23.72 26.74
C SER A 326 -0.80 -23.33 25.39
N SER A 327 -2.13 -23.46 25.24
CA SER A 327 -2.86 -23.11 24.03
C SER A 327 -3.27 -21.65 23.95
N VAL A 328 -3.34 -20.98 25.10
CA VAL A 328 -3.65 -19.55 25.18
C VAL A 328 -2.47 -18.72 24.66
N PHE A 329 -1.24 -19.15 24.89
CA PHE A 329 -0.04 -18.45 24.41
C PHE A 329 0.21 -18.70 22.91
N GLN A 330 -0.41 -17.87 22.07
CA GLN A 330 -0.22 -17.88 20.61
C GLN A 330 1.21 -17.57 20.11
N PRO A 331 2.09 -16.82 20.82
CA PRO A 331 3.45 -16.55 20.34
C PRO A 331 4.36 -17.78 20.23
N MET A 332 4.02 -18.87 20.92
CA MET A 332 4.82 -20.09 20.99
C MET A 332 4.97 -20.77 19.62
N THR A 333 6.19 -21.20 19.29
CA THR A 333 6.39 -22.07 18.14
C THR A 333 5.75 -23.44 18.38
N SER A 334 5.26 -24.09 17.32
CA SER A 334 4.70 -25.44 17.40
C SER A 334 5.68 -26.45 17.98
N LEU A 335 6.98 -26.32 17.68
CA LEU A 335 8.04 -27.17 18.22
C LEU A 335 8.18 -27.02 19.74
N LEU A 336 8.23 -25.78 20.25
CA LEU A 336 8.34 -25.53 21.69
C LEU A 336 7.10 -26.04 22.43
N ARG A 337 5.92 -25.85 21.84
CA ARG A 337 4.64 -26.33 22.40
C ARG A 337 4.56 -27.85 22.44
N LEU A 338 5.01 -28.53 21.38
CA LEU A 338 5.11 -29.99 21.35
C LEU A 338 6.06 -30.51 22.43
N ALA A 339 7.23 -29.89 22.58
CA ALA A 339 8.20 -30.25 23.63
C ALA A 339 7.60 -30.07 25.04
N LEU A 340 6.93 -28.95 25.31
CA LEU A 340 6.29 -28.70 26.60
C LEU A 340 5.17 -29.70 26.89
N LEU A 341 4.24 -29.91 25.94
CA LEU A 341 3.12 -30.83 26.12
C LEU A 341 3.58 -32.29 26.32
N THR A 342 4.63 -32.72 25.61
CA THR A 342 5.20 -34.06 25.79
C THR A 342 5.90 -34.24 27.13
N ILE A 343 6.63 -33.22 27.61
CA ILE A 343 7.26 -33.24 28.95
C ILE A 343 6.19 -33.31 30.03
N MET A 344 5.18 -32.43 29.99
CA MET A 344 4.09 -32.39 30.98
C MET A 344 3.28 -33.68 30.98
N SER A 345 2.99 -34.24 29.80
CA SER A 345 2.30 -35.51 29.68
C SER A 345 3.12 -36.67 30.27
N SER A 346 4.42 -36.74 29.95
CA SER A 346 5.32 -37.80 30.43
C SER A 346 5.50 -37.77 31.95
N VAL A 347 5.66 -36.57 32.54
CA VAL A 347 5.76 -36.39 33.99
C VAL A 347 4.46 -36.83 34.68
N TYR A 348 3.31 -36.50 34.11
CA TYR A 348 2.02 -36.92 34.66
C TYR A 348 1.82 -38.44 34.59
N LEU A 349 2.17 -39.07 33.47
CA LEU A 349 2.11 -40.53 33.33
C LEU A 349 3.05 -41.25 34.31
N TYR A 350 4.22 -40.67 34.59
CA TYR A 350 5.12 -41.18 35.63
C TYR A 350 4.48 -41.14 37.02
N PHE A 351 3.76 -40.07 37.38
CA PHE A 351 3.02 -40.02 38.64
C PHE A 351 1.88 -41.06 38.70
N VAL A 352 1.15 -41.26 37.60
CA VAL A 352 0.02 -42.21 37.53
C VAL A 352 0.46 -43.68 37.61
N PHE A 353 1.50 -44.08 36.86
CA PHE A 353 1.95 -45.48 36.77
C PHE A 353 3.11 -45.84 37.70
N GLY A 354 3.86 -44.83 38.18
CA GLY A 354 5.02 -45.00 39.06
C GLY A 354 4.66 -44.73 40.52
N SER A 355 4.92 -43.51 40.99
CA SER A 355 4.92 -43.17 42.42
C SER A 355 3.55 -43.30 43.10
N HIS A 356 2.45 -42.99 42.39
CA HIS A 356 1.07 -43.06 42.94
C HIS A 356 0.23 -44.17 42.32
N ALA A 357 0.86 -45.21 41.74
CA ALA A 357 0.13 -46.34 41.16
C ALA A 357 -0.82 -47.02 42.16
N VAL A 358 -0.48 -46.98 43.45
CA VAL A 358 -1.30 -47.53 44.54
C VAL A 358 -2.62 -46.77 44.71
N LEU A 359 -2.63 -45.44 44.53
CA LEU A 359 -3.81 -44.58 44.65
C LEU A 359 -4.84 -44.83 43.53
N PHE A 360 -4.35 -45.01 42.30
CA PHE A 360 -5.21 -45.32 41.16
C PHE A 360 -5.75 -46.76 41.23
N LYS A 361 -4.93 -47.72 41.67
CA LYS A 361 -5.35 -49.11 41.87
C LYS A 361 -6.35 -49.28 43.02
N SER A 362 -6.22 -48.55 44.12
CA SER A 362 -7.19 -48.59 45.23
C SER A 362 -8.56 -48.08 44.80
N GLN A 363 -8.61 -47.06 43.93
CA GLN A 363 -9.86 -46.55 43.39
C GLN A 363 -10.52 -47.56 42.44
N ASP A 364 -9.74 -48.25 41.60
CA ASP A 364 -10.26 -49.31 40.72
C ASP A 364 -10.93 -50.42 41.53
N VAL A 365 -10.38 -50.78 42.70
CA VAL A 365 -10.96 -51.77 43.63
C VAL A 365 -12.28 -51.28 44.24
N ILE A 366 -12.37 -50.02 44.66
CA ILE A 366 -13.61 -49.43 45.20
C ILE A 366 -14.70 -49.37 44.13
N LEU A 367 -14.33 -49.06 42.88
CA LEU A 367 -15.26 -48.98 41.76
C LEU A 367 -15.77 -50.37 41.33
N MET A 368 -14.94 -51.40 41.47
CA MET A 368 -15.33 -52.81 41.28
C MET A 368 -16.32 -53.29 42.36
N LEU A 369 -16.18 -52.83 43.61
CA LEU A 369 -17.07 -53.22 44.72
C LEU A 369 -18.49 -52.62 44.60
N ASN A 370 -18.64 -51.49 43.90
CA ASN A 370 -19.92 -50.78 43.74
C ASN A 370 -20.71 -51.15 42.46
N ARG A 371 -20.21 -52.07 41.61
CA ARG A 371 -20.81 -52.36 40.30
C ARG A 371 -21.18 -53.85 40.14
N GLU A 372 -22.32 -54.11 39.50
CA GLU A 372 -22.84 -55.45 39.17
C GLU A 372 -21.85 -56.24 38.27
N PRO A 373 -21.77 -57.59 38.39
CA PRO A 373 -20.63 -58.41 37.96
C PRO A 373 -20.48 -58.65 36.45
N GLN A 374 -21.08 -57.86 35.56
CA GLN A 374 -21.16 -58.17 34.12
C GLN A 374 -20.48 -57.18 33.14
N ASP A 375 -19.89 -56.07 33.61
CA ASP A 375 -19.19 -55.13 32.73
C ASP A 375 -17.66 -55.27 32.82
N SER A 376 -16.97 -55.36 31.66
CA SER A 376 -15.51 -55.29 31.58
C SER A 376 -15.01 -53.91 32.02
N SER A 377 -14.38 -53.82 33.19
CA SER A 377 -13.85 -52.57 33.73
C SER A 377 -12.50 -52.21 33.10
N ILE A 378 -12.41 -50.99 32.56
CA ILE A 378 -11.15 -50.39 32.11
C ILE A 378 -10.49 -49.75 33.34
N SER A 379 -9.23 -50.07 33.61
CA SER A 379 -8.48 -49.45 34.72
C SER A 379 -8.40 -47.93 34.54
N LEU A 380 -8.61 -47.17 35.62
CA LEU A 380 -8.62 -45.71 35.59
C LEU A 380 -7.29 -45.13 35.04
N GLY A 381 -6.15 -45.79 35.28
CA GLY A 381 -4.85 -45.38 34.75
C GLY A 381 -4.71 -45.46 33.22
N ILE A 382 -5.33 -46.45 32.58
CA ILE A 382 -5.36 -46.55 31.11
C ILE A 382 -6.32 -45.50 30.53
N LEU A 383 -7.46 -45.27 31.18
CA LEU A 383 -8.41 -44.25 30.77
C LEU A 383 -7.79 -42.84 30.83
N THR A 384 -7.05 -42.51 31.89
CA THR A 384 -6.36 -41.21 32.00
C THR A 384 -5.25 -41.05 30.97
N ALA A 385 -4.50 -42.11 30.65
CA ALA A 385 -3.50 -42.09 29.59
C ALA A 385 -4.12 -41.84 28.19
N LEU A 386 -5.27 -42.46 27.90
CA LEU A 386 -6.00 -42.24 26.63
C LEU A 386 -6.53 -40.80 26.52
N ILE A 387 -7.10 -40.26 27.59
CA ILE A 387 -7.57 -38.87 27.64
C ILE A 387 -6.39 -37.92 27.39
N LEU A 388 -5.27 -38.13 28.09
CA LEU A 388 -4.07 -37.31 27.94
C LEU A 388 -3.52 -37.34 26.52
N ALA A 389 -3.44 -38.52 25.89
CA ALA A 389 -3.00 -38.67 24.51
C ALA A 389 -3.92 -37.92 23.53
N ALA A 390 -5.24 -38.01 23.70
CA ALA A 390 -6.21 -37.28 22.89
C ALA A 390 -6.01 -35.75 23.02
N PHE A 391 -5.87 -35.24 24.25
CA PHE A 391 -5.64 -33.81 24.48
C PHE A 391 -4.29 -33.32 23.91
N VAL A 392 -3.20 -34.09 24.04
CA VAL A 392 -1.92 -33.75 23.41
C VAL A 392 -2.08 -33.65 21.89
N SER A 393 -2.72 -34.63 21.26
CA SER A 393 -2.92 -34.62 19.81
C SER A 393 -3.74 -33.42 19.34
N ALA A 394 -4.83 -33.09 20.05
CA ALA A 394 -5.68 -31.95 19.72
C ALA A 394 -4.92 -30.62 19.85
N PHE A 395 -4.14 -30.43 20.92
CA PHE A 395 -3.38 -29.19 21.12
C PHE A 395 -2.17 -29.05 20.19
N VAL A 396 -1.58 -30.15 19.74
CA VAL A 396 -0.53 -30.13 18.71
C VAL A 396 -1.12 -29.69 17.37
N ILE A 397 -2.26 -30.24 16.97
CA ILE A 397 -2.97 -29.82 15.73
C ILE A 397 -3.35 -28.35 15.82
N HIS A 398 -3.97 -27.94 16.93
CA HIS A 398 -4.33 -26.54 17.17
C HIS A 398 -3.11 -25.61 17.15
N GLY A 399 -1.97 -26.04 17.72
CA GLY A 399 -0.72 -25.28 17.68
C GLY A 399 -0.15 -25.11 16.28
N GLN A 400 -0.22 -26.15 15.45
CA GLN A 400 0.18 -26.06 14.04
C GLN A 400 -0.72 -25.14 13.23
N GLN A 401 -2.03 -25.16 13.49
CA GLN A 401 -2.98 -24.25 12.84
C GLN A 401 -2.71 -22.78 13.21
N ILE A 402 -2.50 -22.48 14.50
CA ILE A 402 -2.18 -21.11 14.95
C ILE A 402 -0.90 -20.60 14.30
N GLU A 403 0.18 -21.40 14.32
CA GLU A 403 1.45 -20.97 13.74
C GLU A 403 1.32 -20.75 12.23
N ALA A 404 0.62 -21.64 11.51
CA ALA A 404 0.38 -21.49 10.09
C ALA A 404 -0.37 -20.19 9.76
N THR A 405 -1.45 -19.90 10.49
CA THR A 405 -2.23 -18.68 10.31
C THR A 405 -1.40 -17.43 10.61
N SER A 406 -0.60 -17.43 11.68
CA SER A 406 0.26 -16.30 12.04
C SER A 406 1.35 -16.03 10.99
N ARG A 407 1.97 -17.08 10.44
CA ARG A 407 2.99 -16.95 9.38
C ARG A 407 2.40 -16.42 8.09
N LEU A 408 1.17 -16.81 7.80
CA LEU A 408 0.46 -16.39 6.60
C LEU A 408 -0.01 -14.93 6.70
N ASP A 409 -0.51 -14.51 7.87
CA ASP A 409 -0.83 -13.11 8.15
C ASP A 409 0.40 -12.19 8.00
N PHE A 410 1.57 -12.64 8.48
CA PHE A 410 2.82 -11.91 8.27
C PHE A 410 3.19 -11.80 6.79
N LEU A 411 3.02 -12.88 6.01
CA LEU A 411 3.32 -12.87 4.58
C LEU A 411 2.38 -11.91 3.83
N TRP A 412 1.09 -11.89 4.16
CA TRP A 412 0.13 -10.94 3.60
C TRP A 412 0.44 -9.50 3.95
N LYS A 413 0.84 -9.23 5.20
CA LYS A 413 1.29 -7.90 5.60
C LYS A 413 2.50 -7.47 4.79
N LEU A 414 3.48 -8.35 4.59
CA LEU A 414 4.68 -8.06 3.81
C LEU A 414 4.32 -7.73 2.36
N GLN A 415 3.49 -8.56 1.72
CA GLN A 415 3.04 -8.34 0.35
C GLN A 415 2.25 -7.02 0.22
N ALA A 416 1.33 -6.75 1.14
CA ALA A 416 0.56 -5.52 1.13
C ALA A 416 1.43 -4.28 1.34
N THR A 417 2.51 -4.36 2.13
CA THR A 417 3.46 -3.26 2.28
C THR A 417 4.32 -3.05 1.03
N GLU A 418 4.75 -4.12 0.37
CA GLU A 418 5.52 -4.04 -0.88
C GLU A 418 4.65 -3.43 -1.99
N GLU A 419 3.42 -3.94 -2.18
CA GLU A 419 2.46 -3.39 -3.15
C GLU A 419 2.12 -1.91 -2.87
N LYS A 420 2.03 -1.53 -1.59
CA LYS A 420 1.82 -0.13 -1.20
C LYS A 420 3.00 0.76 -1.58
N GLU A 421 4.23 0.34 -1.30
CA GLU A 421 5.44 1.10 -1.62
C GLU A 421 5.60 1.26 -3.13
N GLU A 422 5.36 0.19 -3.91
CA GLU A 422 5.35 0.25 -5.37
C GLU A 422 4.29 1.23 -5.90
N MET A 423 3.08 1.23 -5.33
CA MET A 423 2.02 2.16 -5.70
C MET A 423 2.42 3.62 -5.43
N GLU A 424 3.04 3.90 -4.28
CA GLU A 424 3.50 5.24 -3.93
C GLU A 424 4.60 5.73 -4.90
N HIS A 425 5.57 4.88 -5.25
CA HIS A 425 6.59 5.20 -6.24
C HIS A 425 5.99 5.49 -7.62
N LEU A 426 5.03 4.66 -8.05
CA LEU A 426 4.39 4.78 -9.35
C LEU A 426 3.50 6.03 -9.42
N GLN A 427 2.82 6.38 -8.33
CA GLN A 427 2.07 7.63 -8.22
C GLN A 427 2.99 8.86 -8.29
N ALA A 428 4.13 8.85 -7.58
CA ALA A 428 5.10 9.94 -7.62
C ALA A 428 5.71 10.12 -9.02
N TYR A 429 6.03 9.00 -9.69
CA TYR A 429 6.51 9.01 -11.06
C TYR A 429 5.48 9.57 -12.05
N ASN A 430 4.24 9.09 -11.99
CA ASN A 430 3.14 9.59 -12.84
C ASN A 430 2.86 11.08 -12.59
N ARG A 431 2.92 11.53 -11.33
CA ARG A 431 2.76 12.95 -10.98
C ARG A 431 3.85 13.81 -11.62
N LYS A 432 5.11 13.36 -11.60
CA LYS A 432 6.23 14.06 -12.23
C LYS A 432 6.10 14.09 -13.75
N LEU A 433 5.70 12.98 -14.37
CA LEU A 433 5.47 12.94 -15.81
C LEU A 433 4.32 13.87 -16.24
N LEU A 434 3.23 13.93 -15.49
CA LEU A 434 2.11 14.81 -15.81
C LEU A 434 2.48 16.29 -15.69
N ALA A 435 3.24 16.66 -14.65
CA ALA A 435 3.75 18.02 -14.45
C ALA A 435 4.75 18.47 -15.54
N ASN A 436 5.38 17.53 -16.27
CA ASN A 436 6.23 17.86 -17.42
C ASN A 436 5.42 18.13 -18.70
N ILE A 437 4.18 17.64 -18.79
CA ILE A 437 3.32 17.78 -19.98
C ILE A 437 2.32 18.94 -19.81
N LEU A 438 1.80 19.11 -18.59
CA LEU A 438 0.76 20.08 -18.27
C LEU A 438 1.23 20.99 -17.12
N PRO A 439 0.78 22.26 -17.08
CA PRO A 439 1.00 23.12 -15.92
C PRO A 439 0.46 22.47 -14.64
N VAL A 440 1.10 22.76 -13.50
CA VAL A 440 0.82 22.12 -12.20
C VAL A 440 -0.65 22.24 -11.81
N HIS A 441 -1.26 23.41 -12.02
CA HIS A 441 -2.66 23.67 -11.70
C HIS A 441 -3.64 22.83 -12.53
N VAL A 442 -3.30 22.56 -13.80
CA VAL A 442 -4.09 21.69 -14.70
C VAL A 442 -3.88 20.22 -14.34
N ALA A 443 -2.65 19.84 -14.03
CA ALA A 443 -2.31 18.48 -13.63
C ALA A 443 -3.09 18.06 -12.36
N GLU A 444 -3.21 18.96 -11.37
CA GLU A 444 -4.01 18.73 -10.16
C GLU A 444 -5.50 18.57 -10.45
N HIS A 445 -6.05 19.32 -11.42
CA HIS A 445 -7.43 19.15 -11.87
C HIS A 445 -7.67 17.74 -12.45
N PHE A 446 -6.73 17.21 -13.25
CA PHE A 446 -6.82 15.84 -13.78
C PHE A 446 -6.56 14.75 -12.73
N MET A 447 -5.82 15.04 -11.66
CA MET A 447 -5.57 14.09 -10.56
C MET A 447 -6.70 14.04 -9.53
N SER A 448 -7.41 15.15 -9.32
CA SER A 448 -8.47 15.27 -8.30
C SER A 448 -9.84 14.80 -8.79
N MET A 449 -10.05 14.71 -10.11
CA MET A 449 -11.36 14.34 -10.66
C MET A 449 -11.54 12.83 -10.77
N ASP A 450 -12.46 12.29 -9.98
CA ASP A 450 -13.04 10.98 -10.20
C ASP A 450 -14.05 11.03 -11.38
N LYS A 451 -13.78 10.24 -12.43
CA LYS A 451 -14.77 9.61 -13.34
C LYS A 451 -15.45 10.40 -14.48
N HIS A 452 -15.08 11.62 -14.84
CA HIS A 452 -15.65 12.28 -16.05
C HIS A 452 -14.55 12.62 -17.06
N THR A 453 -13.97 11.59 -17.67
CA THR A 453 -12.85 11.65 -18.63
C THR A 453 -13.16 12.27 -19.99
N ASP A 454 -14.40 12.64 -20.26
CA ASP A 454 -14.83 13.12 -21.58
C ASP A 454 -15.01 14.65 -21.65
N GLU A 455 -14.86 15.38 -20.54
CA GLU A 455 -15.03 16.83 -20.52
C GLU A 455 -13.70 17.55 -20.76
N LEU A 456 -13.67 18.38 -21.82
CA LEU A 456 -12.49 19.17 -22.20
C LEU A 456 -12.19 20.20 -21.10
N TYR A 457 -10.96 20.18 -20.55
CA TYR A 457 -10.52 21.21 -19.63
C TYR A 457 -10.42 22.56 -20.35
N HIS A 458 -11.16 23.55 -19.85
CA HIS A 458 -11.11 24.93 -20.28
C HIS A 458 -11.31 25.87 -19.10
N GLU A 459 -10.60 27.00 -19.09
CA GLU A 459 -10.74 28.06 -18.09
C GLU A 459 -10.72 29.43 -18.79
N GLN A 460 -11.65 30.29 -18.44
CA GLN A 460 -11.71 31.65 -18.96
C GLN A 460 -11.00 32.61 -18.01
N CYS A 461 -9.98 33.30 -18.52
CA CYS A 461 -9.16 34.23 -17.76
C CYS A 461 -9.36 35.66 -18.31
N GLU A 462 -9.74 36.60 -17.45
CA GLU A 462 -10.12 37.96 -17.89
C GLU A 462 -8.93 38.88 -18.15
N SER A 463 -7.85 38.73 -17.38
CA SER A 463 -6.69 39.63 -17.40
C SER A 463 -5.39 38.82 -17.46
N VAL A 464 -5.00 38.43 -18.67
CA VAL A 464 -3.76 37.68 -18.92
C VAL A 464 -2.79 38.53 -19.71
N CYS A 465 -1.55 38.62 -19.25
CA CYS A 465 -0.46 39.28 -19.95
C CYS A 465 0.35 38.25 -20.73
N ILE A 466 0.47 38.45 -22.04
CA ILE A 466 1.02 37.49 -23.01
C ILE A 466 2.26 38.11 -23.63
N MET A 467 3.33 37.33 -23.73
CA MET A 467 4.58 37.70 -24.36
C MET A 467 4.93 36.73 -25.48
N PHE A 468 5.30 37.30 -26.63
CA PHE A 468 6.00 36.61 -27.70
C PHE A 468 7.40 37.18 -27.81
N ALA A 469 8.41 36.34 -27.67
CA ALA A 469 9.80 36.71 -27.85
C ALA A 469 10.36 35.89 -29.01
N SER A 470 10.80 36.54 -30.09
CA SER A 470 11.33 35.85 -31.26
C SER A 470 12.74 36.31 -31.59
N ILE A 471 13.54 35.39 -32.14
CA ILE A 471 14.88 35.65 -32.66
C ILE A 471 14.80 35.60 -34.20
N PRO A 472 14.66 36.76 -34.88
CA PRO A 472 14.37 36.78 -36.32
C PRO A 472 15.54 36.35 -37.20
N ASN A 473 16.77 36.53 -36.71
CA ASN A 473 17.99 36.16 -37.44
C ASN A 473 18.30 34.64 -37.36
N PHE A 474 17.60 33.92 -36.48
CA PHE A 474 17.87 32.51 -36.23
C PHE A 474 17.57 31.59 -37.44
N PRO A 475 16.47 31.77 -38.20
CA PRO A 475 16.22 30.97 -39.40
C PRO A 475 17.28 31.17 -40.50
N GLU A 476 17.82 32.38 -40.66
CA GLU A 476 18.90 32.64 -41.63
C GLU A 476 20.19 31.90 -41.20
N PHE A 477 20.55 32.01 -39.92
CA PHE A 477 21.64 31.25 -39.32
C PHE A 477 21.46 29.73 -39.48
N TYR A 478 20.25 29.21 -39.29
CA TYR A 478 19.93 27.79 -39.46
C TYR A 478 20.20 27.31 -40.90
N VAL A 479 19.78 28.08 -41.91
CA VAL A 479 19.97 27.71 -43.33
C VAL A 479 21.45 27.70 -43.71
N GLU A 480 22.24 28.66 -43.19
CA GLU A 480 23.68 28.71 -43.43
C GLU A 480 24.40 27.47 -42.87
N LEU A 481 24.11 27.06 -41.62
CA LEU A 481 24.72 25.87 -41.02
C LEU A 481 24.19 24.55 -41.58
N GLU A 482 22.92 24.49 -41.97
CA GLU A 482 22.37 23.30 -42.63
C GLU A 482 23.09 23.03 -43.96
N SER A 483 23.45 24.08 -44.71
CA SER A 483 24.26 23.95 -45.93
C SER A 483 25.67 23.40 -45.68
N ASN A 484 26.18 23.54 -44.44
CA ASN A 484 27.47 23.04 -43.98
C ASN A 484 27.38 21.67 -43.28
N ASN A 485 26.23 21.00 -43.26
CA ASN A 485 25.96 19.76 -42.49
C ASN A 485 26.06 19.92 -40.95
N GLU A 486 25.94 21.14 -40.42
CA GLU A 486 26.03 21.46 -38.99
C GLU A 486 24.68 21.85 -38.37
N GLY A 487 23.56 21.51 -39.03
CA GLY A 487 22.21 21.86 -38.54
C GLY A 487 21.89 21.36 -37.12
N VAL A 488 22.56 20.29 -36.67
CA VAL A 488 22.42 19.77 -35.28
C VAL A 488 23.00 20.74 -34.25
N GLU A 489 24.12 21.41 -34.54
CA GLU A 489 24.72 22.39 -33.64
C GLU A 489 23.84 23.63 -33.50
N CYS A 490 23.17 24.04 -34.58
CA CYS A 490 22.18 25.11 -34.53
C CYS A 490 21.02 24.76 -33.57
N LEU A 491 20.52 23.53 -33.60
CA LEU A 491 19.49 23.07 -32.67
C LEU A 491 19.99 22.99 -31.23
N ARG A 492 21.25 22.59 -31.02
CA ARG A 492 21.88 22.57 -29.69
C ARG A 492 21.95 23.98 -29.10
N LEU A 493 22.38 24.96 -29.88
CA LEU A 493 22.44 26.36 -29.47
C LEU A 493 21.04 26.92 -29.16
N LEU A 494 20.02 26.59 -29.97
CA LEU A 494 18.65 26.98 -29.65
C LEU A 494 18.18 26.38 -28.33
N ASN A 495 18.46 25.10 -28.10
CA ASN A 495 18.09 24.43 -26.85
C ASN A 495 18.80 25.05 -25.64
N GLU A 496 20.04 25.50 -25.79
CA GLU A 496 20.80 26.23 -24.77
C GLU A 496 20.14 27.58 -24.46
N ILE A 497 19.83 28.39 -25.48
CA ILE A 497 19.10 29.67 -25.30
C ILE A 497 17.76 29.46 -24.59
N ILE A 498 16.99 28.44 -24.99
CA ILE A 498 15.69 28.14 -24.36
C ILE A 498 15.88 27.61 -22.92
N ALA A 499 16.92 26.82 -22.65
CA ALA A 499 17.22 26.35 -21.31
C ALA A 499 17.58 27.52 -20.37
N ASP A 500 18.37 28.48 -20.84
CA ASP A 500 18.69 29.70 -20.09
C ASP A 500 17.42 30.52 -19.79
N PHE A 501 16.50 30.63 -20.76
CA PHE A 501 15.22 31.32 -20.57
C PHE A 501 14.32 30.61 -19.55
N ASP A 502 14.34 29.28 -19.55
CA ASP A 502 13.62 28.43 -18.60
C ASP A 502 14.26 28.50 -17.19
N GLU A 503 15.58 28.63 -17.09
CA GLU A 503 16.29 28.82 -15.82
C GLU A 503 15.90 30.14 -15.17
N ILE A 504 15.86 31.24 -15.94
CA ILE A 504 15.38 32.54 -15.45
C ILE A 504 13.93 32.41 -14.97
N LEU A 505 13.08 31.69 -15.70
CA LEU A 505 11.67 31.49 -15.32
C LEU A 505 11.50 30.76 -13.98
N SER A 506 12.50 29.96 -13.56
CA SER A 506 12.48 29.22 -12.30
C SER A 506 12.71 30.08 -11.05
N GLU A 507 13.16 31.33 -11.20
CA GLU A 507 13.36 32.25 -10.08
C GLU A 507 12.03 32.66 -9.41
N ASP A 508 12.02 32.80 -8.08
CA ASP A 508 10.81 33.09 -7.28
C ASP A 508 10.06 34.36 -7.73
N GLN A 509 10.77 35.35 -8.29
CA GLN A 509 10.20 36.60 -8.79
C GLN A 509 9.30 36.43 -10.03
N PHE A 510 9.49 35.34 -10.79
CA PHE A 510 8.75 35.05 -12.03
C PHE A 510 7.71 33.94 -11.87
N LYS A 511 7.40 33.54 -10.63
CA LYS A 511 6.40 32.52 -10.30
C LYS A 511 5.00 32.72 -10.93
N TYR A 512 4.66 33.95 -11.31
CA TYR A 512 3.39 34.29 -11.96
C TYR A 512 3.35 33.98 -13.47
N ILE A 513 4.49 33.67 -14.07
CA ILE A 513 4.68 33.45 -15.50
C ILE A 513 4.72 31.95 -15.76
N GLU A 514 3.97 31.51 -16.76
CA GLU A 514 4.00 30.14 -17.25
C GLU A 514 4.40 30.13 -18.73
N LYS A 515 5.32 29.23 -19.08
CA LYS A 515 5.69 28.94 -20.46
C LYS A 515 4.55 28.19 -21.15
N ILE A 516 4.12 28.67 -22.31
CA ILE A 516 3.08 28.01 -23.11
C ILE A 516 3.73 27.04 -24.11
N LYS A 517 4.59 27.56 -24.97
CA LYS A 517 5.28 26.77 -26.00
C LYS A 517 6.49 27.50 -26.59
N SER A 518 7.43 26.74 -27.13
CA SER A 518 8.45 27.22 -28.06
C SER A 518 8.11 26.72 -29.46
N THR A 519 8.00 27.63 -30.43
CA THR A 519 7.72 27.32 -31.84
C THR A 519 8.86 27.86 -32.69
N GLY A 520 9.77 26.98 -33.12
CA GLY A 520 11.00 27.40 -33.80
C GLY A 520 11.83 28.33 -32.90
N SER A 521 12.18 29.51 -33.41
CA SER A 521 12.91 30.55 -32.67
C SER A 521 12.02 31.52 -31.89
N THR A 522 10.73 31.20 -31.72
CA THR A 522 9.77 32.01 -30.96
C THR A 522 9.42 31.34 -29.63
N TYR A 523 9.65 32.05 -28.54
CA TYR A 523 9.29 31.69 -27.17
C TYR A 523 7.98 32.40 -26.76
N MET A 524 7.02 31.63 -26.26
CA MET A 524 5.71 32.13 -25.84
C MET A 524 5.50 31.86 -24.34
N ALA A 525 5.22 32.91 -23.59
CA ALA A 525 4.89 32.86 -22.18
C ALA A 525 3.68 33.73 -21.87
N ALA A 526 2.95 33.38 -20.81
CA ALA A 526 1.80 34.14 -20.35
C ALA A 526 1.78 34.20 -18.82
N SER A 527 1.13 35.22 -18.27
CA SER A 527 1.01 35.42 -16.82
C SER A 527 -0.42 35.81 -16.43
N GLY A 528 -0.83 35.43 -15.23
CA GLY A 528 -2.20 35.60 -14.75
C GLY A 528 -3.18 34.53 -15.24
N LEU A 529 -2.68 33.34 -15.60
CA LEU A 529 -3.50 32.23 -16.10
C LEU A 529 -4.32 31.53 -15.01
N THR A 530 -3.90 31.63 -13.74
CA THR A 530 -4.61 31.00 -12.61
C THR A 530 -5.23 32.04 -11.70
N LYS A 531 -6.33 31.68 -11.01
CA LYS A 531 -6.94 32.57 -9.99
C LYS A 531 -5.99 33.00 -8.88
N ALA A 532 -4.96 32.19 -8.59
CA ALA A 532 -3.91 32.52 -7.62
C ALA A 532 -2.87 33.51 -8.15
N THR A 533 -2.65 33.55 -9.47
CA THR A 533 -1.65 34.43 -10.11
C THR A 533 -2.26 35.69 -10.73
N CYS A 534 -3.56 35.67 -11.02
CA CYS A 534 -4.31 36.80 -11.55
C CYS A 534 -4.58 37.85 -10.46
N ASP A 535 -3.58 38.69 -10.21
CA ASP A 535 -3.74 39.87 -9.36
C ASP A 535 -4.34 41.04 -10.16
N MET A 536 -5.64 41.26 -9.99
CA MET A 536 -6.36 42.39 -10.59
C MET A 536 -6.20 43.71 -9.84
N LYS A 537 -5.57 43.72 -8.65
CA LYS A 537 -5.41 44.94 -7.85
C LYS A 537 -4.09 45.64 -8.16
N ASN A 538 -2.97 44.91 -8.05
CA ASN A 538 -1.65 45.53 -8.26
C ASN A 538 -1.04 45.15 -9.62
N PHE A 539 -1.64 44.27 -10.43
CA PHE A 539 -1.09 43.82 -11.70
C PHE A 539 0.38 43.36 -11.61
N ASN A 540 0.73 42.69 -10.51
CA ASN A 540 2.10 42.24 -10.27
C ASN A 540 2.58 41.24 -11.34
N HIS A 541 1.66 40.43 -11.88
CA HIS A 541 1.92 39.51 -12.98
C HIS A 541 2.39 40.24 -14.27
N VAL A 542 1.85 41.42 -14.57
CA VAL A 542 2.25 42.24 -15.73
C VAL A 542 3.66 42.81 -15.54
N THR A 543 3.98 43.25 -14.33
CA THR A 543 5.30 43.77 -13.95
C THR A 543 6.36 42.69 -14.02
N ALA A 544 6.06 41.50 -13.46
CA ALA A 544 6.93 40.34 -13.58
C ALA A 544 7.20 39.99 -15.05
N MET A 545 6.19 40.04 -15.93
CA MET A 545 6.35 39.81 -17.37
C MET A 545 7.26 40.86 -18.04
N ALA A 546 7.12 42.14 -17.68
CA ALA A 546 7.96 43.22 -18.22
C ALA A 546 9.43 43.05 -17.79
N ASP A 547 9.66 42.71 -16.51
CA ASP A 547 11.00 42.44 -15.98
C ASP A 547 11.61 41.19 -16.64
N TYR A 548 10.81 40.14 -16.82
CA TYR A 548 11.24 38.93 -17.51
C TYR A 548 11.66 39.23 -18.95
N ALA A 549 10.88 40.02 -19.69
CA ALA A 549 11.21 40.43 -21.05
C ALA A 549 12.55 41.20 -21.15
N LEU A 550 12.83 42.08 -20.17
CA LEU A 550 14.11 42.80 -20.09
C LEU A 550 15.27 41.84 -19.81
N ARG A 551 15.07 40.89 -18.89
CA ARG A 551 16.07 39.88 -18.52
C ARG A 551 16.36 38.90 -19.66
N LEU A 552 15.36 38.54 -20.47
CA LEU A 552 15.54 37.74 -21.68
C LEU A 552 16.45 38.43 -22.72
N ARG A 553 16.33 39.76 -22.86
CA ARG A 553 17.21 40.54 -23.74
C ARG A 553 18.65 40.51 -23.22
N GLU A 554 18.84 40.76 -21.93
CA GLU A 554 20.17 40.72 -21.29
C GLU A 554 20.82 39.33 -21.38
N GLN A 555 20.03 38.27 -21.20
CA GLN A 555 20.52 36.90 -21.33
C GLN A 555 20.92 36.58 -22.77
N LEU A 556 20.18 37.05 -23.78
CA LEU A 556 20.59 36.85 -25.17
C LEU A 556 21.88 37.62 -25.50
N ASP A 557 22.06 38.82 -24.95
CA ASP A 557 23.30 39.58 -25.09
C ASP A 557 24.48 38.83 -24.45
N TYR A 558 24.29 38.21 -23.28
CA TYR A 558 25.27 37.33 -22.66
C TYR A 558 25.63 36.12 -23.54
N VAL A 559 24.63 35.44 -24.12
CA VAL A 559 24.85 34.33 -25.04
C VAL A 559 25.60 34.77 -26.29
N ASN A 560 25.32 35.96 -26.81
CA ASN A 560 26.01 36.54 -27.97
C ASN A 560 27.52 36.73 -27.70
N GLU A 561 27.88 37.24 -26.52
CA GLU A 561 29.28 37.40 -26.11
C GLU A 561 30.03 36.06 -26.02
N HIS A 562 29.38 35.01 -25.51
CA HIS A 562 30.00 33.70 -25.31
C HIS A 562 29.99 32.81 -26.56
N SER A 563 29.02 33.01 -27.45
CA SER A 563 28.83 32.21 -28.66
C SER A 563 29.45 32.86 -29.91
N PHE A 564 30.07 34.04 -29.78
CA PHE A 564 30.57 34.86 -30.91
C PHE A 564 29.52 35.07 -32.02
N ASN A 565 28.26 35.20 -31.62
CA ASN A 565 27.12 35.41 -32.50
C ASN A 565 26.45 36.76 -32.19
N ASN A 566 25.54 37.20 -33.08
CA ASN A 566 24.80 38.44 -32.90
C ASN A 566 23.31 38.23 -33.15
N PHE A 567 22.69 37.42 -32.30
CA PHE A 567 21.26 37.22 -32.30
C PHE A 567 20.57 38.46 -31.73
N LYS A 568 19.61 38.98 -32.47
CA LYS A 568 18.74 40.06 -32.01
C LYS A 568 17.38 39.49 -31.60
N ILE A 569 16.95 39.80 -30.38
CA ILE A 569 15.61 39.46 -29.91
C ILE A 569 14.66 40.59 -30.25
N ARG A 570 13.41 40.25 -30.56
CA ARG A 570 12.29 41.19 -30.53
C ARG A 570 11.20 40.60 -29.67
N ILE A 571 10.53 41.45 -28.88
CA ILE A 571 9.54 41.00 -27.92
C ILE A 571 8.28 41.83 -28.07
N GLY A 572 7.12 41.17 -28.16
CA GLY A 572 5.80 41.77 -28.17
C GLY A 572 5.00 41.38 -26.93
N ILE A 573 4.48 42.37 -26.20
CA ILE A 573 3.67 42.16 -24.98
C ILE A 573 2.29 42.79 -25.15
N ASN A 574 1.25 42.06 -24.77
CA ASN A 574 -0.12 42.57 -24.69
C ASN A 574 -0.86 41.96 -23.50
N ILE A 575 -1.86 42.69 -22.99
CA ILE A 575 -2.77 42.23 -21.94
C ILE A 575 -4.20 42.10 -22.48
N GLY A 576 -4.94 41.08 -22.06
CA GLY A 576 -6.36 40.95 -22.34
C GLY A 576 -6.95 39.59 -21.96
N PRO A 577 -8.25 39.38 -22.25
CA PRO A 577 -8.93 38.14 -21.92
C PRO A 577 -8.54 37.00 -22.87
N VAL A 578 -8.41 35.79 -22.31
CA VAL A 578 -8.10 34.55 -23.02
C VAL A 578 -8.88 33.38 -22.46
N VAL A 579 -8.95 32.31 -23.23
CA VAL A 579 -9.43 30.99 -22.81
C VAL A 579 -8.24 30.06 -22.82
N ALA A 580 -7.88 29.53 -21.65
CA ALA A 580 -6.89 28.47 -21.49
C ALA A 580 -7.57 27.11 -21.60
N GLY A 581 -6.87 26.09 -22.10
CA GLY A 581 -7.43 24.74 -22.14
C GLY A 581 -6.45 23.70 -22.67
N VAL A 582 -6.83 22.43 -22.52
CA VAL A 582 -6.02 21.29 -23.02
C VAL A 582 -6.71 20.67 -24.21
N ILE A 583 -6.01 20.60 -25.35
CA ILE A 583 -6.52 19.97 -26.57
C ILE A 583 -5.70 18.73 -26.92
N GLY A 584 -6.38 17.69 -27.40
CA GLY A 584 -5.77 16.51 -28.01
C GLY A 584 -5.85 15.25 -27.14
N ALA A 585 -6.46 14.20 -27.66
CA ALA A 585 -6.67 12.94 -26.91
C ALA A 585 -5.42 12.07 -26.77
N ARG A 586 -4.50 12.10 -27.75
CA ARG A 586 -3.26 11.29 -27.73
C ARG A 586 -2.01 12.06 -27.34
N LYS A 587 -1.98 13.35 -27.66
CA LYS A 587 -0.91 14.29 -27.33
C LYS A 587 -1.59 15.53 -26.76
N PRO A 588 -1.95 15.52 -25.47
CA PRO A 588 -2.56 16.68 -24.84
C PRO A 588 -1.57 17.85 -24.87
N GLN A 589 -2.04 19.00 -25.31
CA GLN A 589 -1.28 20.25 -25.34
C GLN A 589 -2.10 21.30 -24.61
N TYR A 590 -1.50 21.91 -23.58
CA TYR A 590 -2.03 23.10 -22.96
C TYR A 590 -1.70 24.30 -23.85
N ASP A 591 -2.70 25.10 -24.19
CA ASP A 591 -2.52 26.30 -25.01
C ASP A 591 -3.57 27.35 -24.62
N ILE A 592 -3.38 28.57 -25.11
CA ILE A 592 -4.27 29.70 -24.84
C ILE A 592 -4.83 30.27 -26.15
N TRP A 593 -6.12 30.60 -26.15
CA TRP A 593 -6.82 31.18 -27.30
C TRP A 593 -7.47 32.50 -26.92
N GLY A 594 -7.41 33.47 -27.83
CA GLY A 594 -8.07 34.75 -27.64
C GLY A 594 -7.56 35.81 -28.60
N ASN A 595 -8.32 36.89 -28.75
CA ASN A 595 -7.89 38.04 -29.54
C ASN A 595 -6.62 38.68 -28.94
N ALA A 596 -6.48 38.65 -27.61
CA ALA A 596 -5.30 39.16 -26.92
C ALA A 596 -4.00 38.46 -27.36
N VAL A 597 -4.05 37.14 -27.60
CA VAL A 597 -2.91 36.34 -28.11
C VAL A 597 -2.53 36.79 -29.52
N ASN A 598 -3.52 37.02 -30.39
CA ASN A 598 -3.28 37.50 -31.74
C ASN A 598 -2.66 38.90 -31.76
N VAL A 599 -3.13 39.80 -30.89
CA VAL A 599 -2.53 41.14 -30.75
C VAL A 599 -1.09 41.05 -30.26
N ALA A 600 -0.80 40.22 -29.24
CA ALA A 600 0.56 40.00 -28.74
C ALA A 600 1.51 39.48 -29.84
N SER A 601 1.06 38.48 -30.62
CA SER A 601 1.81 37.96 -31.76
C SER A 601 2.05 39.03 -32.83
N ARG A 602 1.13 39.99 -33.01
CA ARG A 602 1.32 41.14 -33.90
C ARG A 602 2.31 42.15 -33.35
N MET A 603 2.33 42.39 -32.03
CA MET A 603 3.35 43.23 -31.39
C MET A 603 4.75 42.67 -31.59
N ASP A 604 4.91 41.34 -31.58
CA ASP A 604 6.18 40.69 -31.91
C ASP A 604 6.51 40.81 -33.41
N SER A 605 5.62 40.37 -34.30
CA SER A 605 5.89 40.37 -35.76
C SER A 605 6.11 41.76 -36.37
N THR A 606 5.48 42.81 -35.80
CA THR A 606 5.68 44.22 -36.21
C THR A 606 6.75 44.92 -35.38
N GLY A 607 7.37 44.23 -34.42
CA GLY A 607 8.43 44.72 -33.56
C GLY A 607 9.72 45.03 -34.29
N VAL A 608 10.42 46.05 -33.80
CA VAL A 608 11.78 46.37 -34.23
C VAL A 608 12.75 45.47 -33.45
N LEU A 609 13.86 45.09 -34.10
CA LEU A 609 14.93 44.31 -33.47
C LEU A 609 15.46 45.01 -32.22
N ASP A 610 15.81 44.23 -31.21
CA ASP A 610 16.40 44.66 -29.93
C ASP A 610 15.49 45.56 -29.07
N LYS A 611 14.20 45.61 -29.41
CA LYS A 611 13.19 46.42 -28.72
C LYS A 611 12.04 45.54 -28.22
N ILE A 612 11.51 45.93 -27.08
CA ILE A 612 10.32 45.34 -26.46
C ILE A 612 9.15 46.25 -26.78
N GLN A 613 8.22 45.77 -27.58
CA GLN A 613 7.02 46.50 -27.97
C GLN A 613 5.84 46.11 -27.09
N VAL A 614 5.14 47.12 -26.58
CA VAL A 614 3.98 46.95 -25.70
C VAL A 614 2.77 47.72 -26.23
N THR A 615 1.57 47.22 -25.93
CA THR A 615 0.31 47.89 -26.25
C THR A 615 0.00 49.05 -25.31
N GLN A 616 -0.98 49.87 -25.67
CA GLN A 616 -1.40 51.01 -24.86
C GLN A 616 -1.94 50.60 -23.49
N GLU A 617 -2.62 49.45 -23.42
CA GLU A 617 -3.17 48.90 -22.18
C GLU A 617 -2.04 48.51 -21.20
N VAL A 618 -0.98 47.87 -21.70
CA VAL A 618 0.20 47.53 -20.89
C VAL A 618 0.90 48.80 -20.39
N ARG A 619 1.03 49.84 -21.23
CA ARG A 619 1.58 51.13 -20.82
C ARG A 619 0.82 51.73 -19.63
N GLN A 620 -0.51 51.71 -19.65
CA GLN A 620 -1.33 52.28 -18.56
C GLN A 620 -1.06 51.62 -17.21
N ILE A 621 -0.66 50.34 -17.22
CA ILE A 621 -0.34 49.56 -16.03
C ILE A 621 1.11 49.78 -15.57
N LEU A 622 2.05 49.92 -16.51
CA LEU A 622 3.47 50.10 -16.21
C LEU A 622 3.87 51.55 -15.90
N GLN A 623 3.16 52.54 -16.44
CA GLN A 623 3.46 53.96 -16.23
C GLN A 623 3.38 54.41 -14.76
N PRO A 624 2.37 53.98 -13.95
CA PRO A 624 2.34 54.25 -12.52
C PRO A 624 3.48 53.60 -11.72
N LYS A 625 4.14 52.59 -12.29
CA LYS A 625 5.25 51.83 -11.66
C LYS A 625 6.64 52.31 -12.11
N SER A 626 6.73 53.54 -12.64
CA SER A 626 8.00 54.19 -12.99
C SER A 626 8.85 53.49 -14.06
N TYR A 627 8.24 52.74 -15.00
CA TYR A 627 8.97 52.16 -16.13
C TYR A 627 9.21 53.20 -17.26
N PRO A 628 10.41 53.27 -17.84
CA PRO A 628 10.70 54.14 -18.99
C PRO A 628 10.06 53.56 -20.27
N LEU A 629 9.05 54.27 -20.78
CA LEU A 629 8.32 53.90 -21.99
C LEU A 629 8.40 55.01 -23.04
N THR A 630 8.82 54.68 -24.26
CA THR A 630 8.86 55.63 -25.40
C THR A 630 7.73 55.37 -26.39
N CYS A 631 7.12 56.43 -26.92
CA CYS A 631 6.05 56.30 -27.91
C CYS A 631 6.61 55.92 -29.27
N ARG A 632 6.15 54.80 -29.84
CA ARG A 632 6.52 54.37 -31.19
C ARG A 632 5.71 55.08 -32.26
N GLY A 633 4.41 55.25 -32.02
CA GLY A 633 3.43 55.70 -33.01
C GLY A 633 2.36 54.65 -33.30
N THR A 634 1.60 54.85 -34.38
CA THR A 634 0.51 53.96 -34.80
C THR A 634 1.01 52.81 -35.68
N VAL A 635 0.55 51.61 -35.39
CA VAL A 635 0.83 50.39 -36.15
C VAL A 635 -0.51 49.80 -36.59
N ASN A 636 -0.61 49.39 -37.86
CA ASN A 636 -1.81 48.79 -38.37
C ASN A 636 -1.90 47.31 -37.94
N VAL A 637 -2.88 46.99 -37.11
CA VAL A 637 -3.14 45.64 -36.60
C VAL A 637 -4.36 45.07 -37.31
N LYS A 638 -4.16 43.97 -38.05
CA LYS A 638 -5.22 43.29 -38.79
C LYS A 638 -6.42 42.95 -37.87
N GLY A 639 -7.59 43.49 -38.19
CA GLY A 639 -8.83 43.27 -37.42
C GLY A 639 -9.07 44.24 -36.25
N LYS A 640 -8.09 45.10 -35.91
CA LYS A 640 -8.22 46.16 -34.90
C LYS A 640 -8.05 47.57 -35.47
N GLY A 641 -7.47 47.70 -36.67
CA GLY A 641 -7.17 48.99 -37.29
C GLY A 641 -5.84 49.55 -36.79
N GLU A 642 -5.70 50.88 -36.80
CA GLU A 642 -4.51 51.54 -36.29
C GLU A 642 -4.50 51.56 -34.75
N MET A 643 -3.39 51.09 -34.16
CA MET A 643 -3.20 51.02 -32.71
C MET A 643 -1.93 51.76 -32.32
N VAL A 644 -2.00 52.59 -31.28
CA VAL A 644 -0.82 53.26 -30.72
C VAL A 644 -0.01 52.27 -29.88
N THR A 645 1.30 52.23 -30.11
CA THR A 645 2.22 51.29 -29.47
C THR A 645 3.41 52.01 -28.85
N TYR A 646 4.06 51.33 -27.90
CA TYR A 646 5.16 51.89 -27.10
C TYR A 646 6.32 50.91 -27.04
N TYR A 647 7.53 51.43 -26.79
CA TYR A 647 8.68 50.61 -26.44
C TYR A 647 8.93 50.67 -24.94
N LEU A 648 9.29 49.52 -24.37
CA LEU A 648 9.82 49.41 -23.02
C LEU A 648 11.35 49.44 -23.10
N ASP A 649 11.98 50.50 -22.59
CA ASP A 649 13.42 50.72 -22.78
C ASP A 649 14.28 50.15 -21.64
N GLY A 650 13.74 50.04 -20.42
CA GLY A 650 14.49 49.57 -19.25
C GLY A 650 13.62 49.26 -18.02
N TYR A 651 14.28 48.90 -16.92
CA TYR A 651 13.64 48.56 -15.64
C TYR A 651 12.98 49.78 -14.96
N SER A 652 12.10 49.51 -13.99
CA SER A 652 11.51 50.54 -13.14
C SER A 652 12.60 51.30 -12.37
N SER A 653 12.49 52.64 -12.33
CA SER A 653 13.38 53.52 -11.57
C SER A 653 13.49 53.15 -10.09
N ASP A 654 12.45 52.55 -9.51
CA ASP A 654 12.41 52.15 -8.10
C ASP A 654 13.27 50.92 -7.80
N ARG A 655 13.55 50.05 -8.79
CA ARG A 655 14.42 48.88 -8.64
C ARG A 655 15.89 49.18 -8.88
N VAL A 656 16.22 50.17 -9.73
CA VAL A 656 17.60 50.60 -9.97
C VAL A 656 18.28 51.06 -8.66
N HIS A 657 17.52 51.56 -7.68
CA HIS A 657 18.03 51.91 -6.36
C HIS A 657 18.33 50.70 -5.44
N VAL A 658 17.67 49.55 -5.63
CA VAL A 658 17.85 48.36 -4.79
C VAL A 658 19.08 47.54 -5.22
N ASP A 659 19.37 47.47 -6.52
CA ASP A 659 20.58 46.78 -7.02
C ASP A 659 21.88 47.57 -6.76
N VAL A 660 21.80 48.90 -6.65
CA VAL A 660 22.96 49.76 -6.29
C VAL A 660 23.28 49.68 -4.79
N THR A 661 22.32 49.29 -3.95
CA THR A 661 22.52 49.15 -2.49
C THR A 661 22.84 47.72 -2.05
N SER A 662 22.72 46.72 -2.95
CA SER A 662 22.97 45.30 -2.68
C SER A 662 24.22 44.74 -3.35
N ARG A 663 24.96 45.55 -4.12
CA ARG A 663 26.31 45.23 -4.64
C ARG A 663 27.43 45.72 -3.74
#